data_AF-A0A7D5NTF3-F1
#
_entry.id   AF-A0A7D5NTF3-F1
#
_cell.length_a   1.000
_cell.length_b   1.000
_cell.length_c   1.000
_cell.angle_alpha   90.00
_cell.angle_beta   90.00
_cell.angle_gamma   90.00
#
_symmetry.space_group_name_H-M   'P 1'
#
loop_
_entity.id
_entity.type
_entity.pdbx_description
1 polymer ?
#
loop_
_entity_poly.entity_id
_entity_poly.type
_entity_poly.pdbx_seq_one_letter_code
_entity_poly.pdbx_strand_id
1 'polypeptide(L)'
;MNLNGNSGFNILAPLESNYKQFTTTSCTVCKVERSPQNLVSQGAVFYHISNTGGLTDFYNQMGHFSGDAAMLYNEGTISGTLQNEGSATGADAEIWNSGTLNIISNSDTGMIEGKTAAIINLSDGYIGSLTNNGTLSGGQYAAVNQGQLDSLTNTGTMTGGIINYGTITGNVALGSAKLIFAGDSAKVGGVISWNGDKDVSVGHGSKVAVGDNTESASYTADGSVYADNIAVASGSTLIVSQEADWHALATQDDAFSNAGTLVMNSDSILSGNLTNSGTLIMGDQQYLSATLSGDMVNSGKIVLNPTSYSAGNTLTINGNYTGTEGSVISLGSVLADDDSLTDKLVITGDTTGSSILNIFNENGSGAQTLRGIQVVSVGGKSDGIFILGNRVVAGAYDYSLHKGSLADPADDKGWYLTSAIPQPNPTVPNEPTVVVPLTPDLPEDAEPALMVRPETGAYTDNLKASRSLFNVSLHDRSAGIHTTSMWIRNEGGRNKTELSDGQNTTTAKRYVMQIGGDVLTWESGKGGKAVLGVMGGYAVQHGSTHNHLTDHGAKNSVSGYSTGLYGTWYQNWSDKSGLFIDSWLQHGWFNNEVKGEDLSPETYKSRSLSASLEIGYSQHLATFLTQKERENSIWLQPHAQVIWVGVKANDHTEQNGTDVQGTGSDNVLTRLGLRAYLDNRSLKDNDKANFRPFIEANWVYNSKNDGVRMNDEQVGVDGGHNTLEMKAGVEGKLNRNLSVWASVTQQLSGKGYNDTEGTLGLRYRF
;
A
#
# COMPACT_ATOMS: atom_id res chain seq x y z
N MET A 1 65.43 -5.64 -35.79
CA MET A 1 66.77 -5.16 -36.20
C MET A 1 67.78 -5.99 -35.40
N ASN A 2 68.75 -6.60 -36.07
CA ASN A 2 69.65 -7.63 -35.53
C ASN A 2 70.72 -7.01 -34.60
N LEU A 3 70.92 -7.52 -33.38
CA LEU A 3 72.13 -7.30 -32.57
C LEU A 3 72.44 -8.53 -31.69
N ASN A 4 73.53 -9.21 -32.03
CA ASN A 4 74.27 -10.17 -31.20
C ASN A 4 75.06 -9.44 -30.10
N GLY A 5 75.24 -10.07 -28.94
CA GLY A 5 76.20 -9.63 -27.91
C GLY A 5 76.36 -10.64 -26.76
N ASN A 6 77.52 -11.29 -26.71
CA ASN A 6 77.95 -12.38 -25.81
C ASN A 6 78.11 -12.03 -24.31
N SER A 7 78.26 -13.11 -23.51
CA SER A 7 79.10 -13.32 -22.30
C SER A 7 78.36 -13.36 -20.94
N GLY A 8 78.63 -14.29 -20.01
CA GLY A 8 79.61 -15.38 -19.98
C GLY A 8 79.56 -16.18 -18.65
N PHE A 9 80.37 -17.26 -18.63
CA PHE A 9 80.83 -18.11 -17.51
C PHE A 9 79.98 -19.30 -17.00
N ASN A 10 80.56 -20.49 -17.23
CA ASN A 10 80.30 -21.82 -16.62
C ASN A 10 80.97 -21.96 -15.25
N ILE A 11 80.40 -22.74 -14.31
CA ILE A 11 81.06 -23.81 -13.51
C ILE A 11 80.02 -24.91 -13.12
N LEU A 12 80.45 -26.18 -13.23
CA LEU A 12 79.76 -27.48 -13.01
C LEU A 12 79.73 -27.92 -11.51
N ALA A 13 78.82 -28.78 -11.00
CA ALA A 13 78.92 -30.27 -10.94
C ALA A 13 77.68 -30.89 -10.19
N PRO A 14 77.49 -32.25 -10.14
CA PRO A 14 76.20 -32.95 -10.25
C PRO A 14 75.58 -33.47 -8.92
N LEU A 15 74.30 -33.90 -8.94
CA LEU A 15 73.71 -34.93 -8.06
C LEU A 15 72.42 -35.52 -8.67
N GLU A 16 72.00 -36.69 -8.18
CA GLU A 16 71.35 -37.78 -8.92
C GLU A 16 69.80 -37.71 -9.13
N SER A 17 69.42 -38.21 -10.31
CA SER A 17 68.25 -39.01 -10.70
C SER A 17 66.81 -38.44 -10.62
N ASN A 18 66.13 -38.58 -11.77
CA ASN A 18 64.69 -38.53 -12.09
C ASN A 18 64.01 -37.19 -12.42
N TYR A 19 64.70 -36.05 -12.38
CA TYR A 19 64.16 -34.76 -12.83
C TYR A 19 64.89 -34.26 -14.08
N LYS A 20 64.18 -33.90 -15.16
CA LYS A 20 64.73 -33.04 -16.22
C LYS A 20 64.72 -31.60 -15.72
N GLN A 21 65.77 -31.18 -15.02
CA GLN A 21 66.01 -29.76 -14.72
C GLN A 21 66.40 -29.02 -16.01
N PHE A 22 65.68 -27.96 -16.34
CA PHE A 22 66.12 -26.97 -17.31
C PHE A 22 66.89 -25.87 -16.56
N THR A 23 68.20 -26.07 -16.36
CA THR A 23 69.09 -25.01 -15.87
C THR A 23 69.48 -24.11 -17.06
N THR A 24 68.57 -23.22 -17.47
CA THR A 24 68.85 -22.16 -18.44
C THR A 24 68.63 -20.82 -17.78
N THR A 25 69.67 -19.99 -17.70
CA THR A 25 69.64 -18.63 -17.15
C THR A 25 68.82 -17.63 -17.97
N SER A 26 68.11 -18.07 -19.02
CA SER A 26 67.08 -17.29 -19.73
C SER A 26 66.23 -18.17 -20.65
N CYS A 27 64.96 -18.44 -20.29
CA CYS A 27 63.94 -18.96 -21.23
C CYS A 27 62.93 -17.84 -21.51
N THR A 28 62.97 -17.27 -22.72
CA THR A 28 62.09 -16.15 -23.10
C THR A 28 60.65 -16.59 -23.36
N VAL A 29 60.43 -17.85 -23.80
CA VAL A 29 59.11 -18.48 -23.97
C VAL A 29 59.26 -20.00 -23.83
N CYS A 30 58.70 -20.61 -22.77
CA CYS A 30 58.71 -22.06 -22.56
C CYS A 30 57.32 -22.63 -22.87
N LYS A 31 57.12 -23.22 -24.06
CA LYS A 31 55.86 -23.87 -24.48
C LYS A 31 55.95 -25.38 -24.28
N VAL A 32 55.02 -25.96 -23.52
CA VAL A 32 55.03 -27.40 -23.18
C VAL A 32 53.92 -28.12 -23.94
N GLU A 33 54.28 -28.78 -25.06
CA GLU A 33 53.30 -29.48 -25.94
C GLU A 33 53.24 -31.00 -25.70
N ARG A 34 54.23 -31.63 -25.03
CA ARG A 34 54.23 -33.04 -24.57
C ARG A 34 55.09 -33.23 -23.30
N SER A 35 54.59 -34.06 -22.37
CA SER A 35 54.95 -34.21 -20.95
C SER A 35 56.45 -34.23 -20.57
N PRO A 36 56.98 -33.18 -19.93
CA PRO A 36 57.75 -33.31 -18.71
C PRO A 36 56.80 -33.55 -17.53
N GLN A 37 57.19 -34.41 -16.58
CA GLN A 37 56.40 -34.64 -15.36
C GLN A 37 56.48 -33.41 -14.43
N ASN A 38 57.66 -32.79 -14.27
CA ASN A 38 57.85 -31.67 -13.32
C ASN A 38 58.61 -30.50 -13.95
N LEU A 39 58.25 -29.27 -13.60
CA LEU A 39 58.96 -28.03 -13.94
C LEU A 39 59.45 -27.35 -12.65
N VAL A 40 60.72 -26.94 -12.58
CA VAL A 40 61.29 -26.28 -11.39
C VAL A 40 62.09 -25.04 -11.80
N SER A 41 61.75 -23.87 -11.25
CA SER A 41 62.56 -22.65 -11.33
C SER A 41 63.38 -22.46 -10.05
N GLN A 42 64.64 -22.90 -10.07
CA GLN A 42 65.59 -22.70 -8.95
C GLN A 42 66.39 -21.42 -9.14
N GLY A 43 65.95 -20.31 -8.56
CA GLY A 43 66.67 -19.03 -8.58
C GLY A 43 66.88 -18.40 -9.97
N ALA A 44 66.20 -18.90 -11.00
CA ALA A 44 66.28 -18.39 -12.36
C ALA A 44 65.20 -17.33 -12.62
N VAL A 45 65.49 -16.41 -13.55
CA VAL A 45 64.54 -15.43 -14.06
C VAL A 45 63.81 -16.04 -15.25
N PHE A 46 62.49 -16.18 -15.11
CA PHE A 46 61.61 -16.64 -16.18
C PHE A 46 60.74 -15.47 -16.65
N TYR A 47 60.41 -15.46 -17.94
CA TYR A 47 59.56 -14.43 -18.51
C TYR A 47 58.08 -14.79 -18.48
N HIS A 48 57.70 -16.00 -18.88
CA HIS A 48 56.35 -16.56 -18.69
C HIS A 48 56.32 -18.06 -18.99
N ILE A 49 55.29 -18.76 -18.50
CA ILE A 49 55.00 -20.16 -18.80
C ILE A 49 53.63 -20.27 -19.50
N SER A 50 53.56 -21.03 -20.59
CA SER A 50 52.29 -21.38 -21.25
C SER A 50 52.12 -22.90 -21.25
N ASN A 51 51.12 -23.38 -20.50
CA ASN A 51 50.76 -24.79 -20.42
C ASN A 51 49.47 -25.05 -21.20
N THR A 52 49.58 -25.72 -22.35
CA THR A 52 48.45 -26.20 -23.15
C THR A 52 48.34 -27.73 -23.12
N GLY A 53 49.16 -28.39 -22.28
CA GLY A 53 49.35 -29.84 -22.22
C GLY A 53 49.11 -30.40 -20.82
N GLY A 54 49.98 -31.32 -20.37
CA GLY A 54 49.88 -31.92 -19.03
C GLY A 54 51.21 -31.82 -18.28
N LEU A 55 51.18 -31.24 -17.08
CA LEU A 55 52.23 -31.22 -16.08
C LEU A 55 51.78 -32.00 -14.83
N THR A 56 52.73 -32.61 -14.12
CA THR A 56 52.50 -33.14 -12.77
C THR A 56 52.68 -32.00 -11.79
N ASP A 57 53.91 -31.48 -11.64
CA ASP A 57 54.18 -30.38 -10.70
C ASP A 57 54.89 -29.18 -11.37
N PHE A 58 54.66 -27.98 -10.82
CA PHE A 58 55.40 -26.75 -11.12
C PHE A 58 55.90 -26.10 -9.83
N TYR A 59 57.21 -25.99 -9.66
CA TYR A 59 57.84 -25.45 -8.46
C TYR A 59 58.60 -24.15 -8.76
N ASN A 60 58.19 -23.03 -8.19
CA ASN A 60 58.97 -21.81 -8.13
C ASN A 60 59.81 -21.70 -6.86
N GLN A 61 60.99 -22.32 -6.88
CA GLN A 61 61.94 -22.35 -5.75
C GLN A 61 62.87 -21.13 -5.79
N MET A 62 62.47 -20.03 -5.13
CA MET A 62 63.22 -18.76 -5.10
C MET A 62 63.43 -18.11 -6.47
N GLY A 63 62.68 -18.48 -7.51
CA GLY A 63 62.73 -17.82 -8.82
C GLY A 63 62.07 -16.45 -8.78
N HIS A 64 62.42 -15.61 -9.75
CA HIS A 64 61.86 -14.27 -9.90
C HIS A 64 61.23 -14.12 -11.29
N PHE A 65 59.91 -13.94 -11.34
CA PHE A 65 59.16 -13.56 -12.53
C PHE A 65 58.88 -12.07 -12.42
N SER A 66 59.36 -11.29 -13.40
CA SER A 66 59.16 -9.84 -13.44
C SER A 66 59.00 -9.37 -14.87
N GLY A 67 57.90 -8.67 -15.15
CA GLY A 67 57.61 -8.08 -16.46
C GLY A 67 56.11 -8.09 -16.79
N ASP A 68 55.73 -7.61 -17.97
CA ASP A 68 54.30 -7.54 -18.36
C ASP A 68 53.66 -8.91 -18.69
N ALA A 69 54.42 -10.00 -18.64
CA ALA A 69 53.96 -11.34 -18.98
C ALA A 69 53.76 -12.19 -17.70
N ALA A 70 52.64 -12.91 -17.63
CA ALA A 70 52.26 -13.69 -16.44
C ALA A 70 53.25 -14.82 -16.12
N MET A 71 53.45 -15.11 -14.83
CA MET A 71 54.13 -16.34 -14.41
C MET A 71 53.56 -17.60 -15.08
N LEU A 72 52.23 -17.74 -15.18
CA LEU A 72 51.58 -18.91 -15.76
C LEU A 72 50.28 -18.57 -16.52
N TYR A 73 50.20 -19.02 -17.79
CA TYR A 73 48.96 -19.21 -18.53
C TYR A 73 48.67 -20.72 -18.65
N ASN A 74 47.62 -21.21 -17.99
CA ASN A 74 47.23 -22.62 -17.98
C ASN A 74 45.91 -22.85 -18.72
N GLU A 75 45.99 -23.48 -19.88
CA GLU A 75 44.85 -24.04 -20.64
C GLU A 75 44.81 -25.58 -20.56
N GLY A 76 45.87 -26.18 -20.02
CA GLY A 76 46.05 -27.63 -19.86
C GLY A 76 45.79 -28.13 -18.43
N THR A 77 46.43 -29.23 -18.05
CA THR A 77 46.31 -29.83 -16.71
C THR A 77 47.64 -29.73 -15.95
N ILE A 78 47.60 -29.26 -14.71
CA ILE A 78 48.62 -29.49 -13.68
C ILE A 78 47.98 -30.39 -12.62
N SER A 79 48.35 -31.67 -12.62
CA SER A 79 47.69 -32.71 -11.82
C SER A 79 48.19 -32.81 -10.37
N GLY A 80 49.38 -32.29 -10.10
CA GLY A 80 50.00 -32.17 -8.78
C GLY A 80 49.93 -30.72 -8.28
N THR A 81 51.08 -30.17 -7.90
CA THR A 81 51.17 -28.89 -7.20
C THR A 81 51.86 -27.81 -8.03
N LEU A 82 51.26 -26.62 -8.07
CA LEU A 82 51.95 -25.37 -8.31
C LEU A 82 52.43 -24.83 -6.96
N GLN A 83 53.71 -24.96 -6.66
CA GLN A 83 54.32 -24.46 -5.43
C GLN A 83 55.06 -23.16 -5.73
N ASN A 84 54.78 -22.08 -5.01
CA ASN A 84 55.52 -20.82 -5.11
C ASN A 84 56.25 -20.50 -3.80
N GLU A 85 57.57 -20.41 -3.86
CA GLU A 85 58.46 -19.91 -2.80
C GLU A 85 59.19 -18.62 -3.19
N GLY A 86 59.12 -18.24 -4.48
CA GLY A 86 59.76 -17.06 -5.06
C GLY A 86 58.81 -15.87 -5.24
N SER A 87 59.20 -14.94 -6.11
CA SER A 87 58.44 -13.71 -6.40
C SER A 87 57.97 -13.70 -7.85
N ALA A 88 56.69 -13.41 -8.07
CA ALA A 88 56.09 -13.20 -9.38
C ALA A 88 55.35 -11.86 -9.41
N THR A 89 55.80 -10.92 -10.24
CA THR A 89 55.23 -9.56 -10.31
C THR A 89 55.23 -8.96 -11.72
N GLY A 90 54.31 -8.02 -11.94
CA GLY A 90 54.34 -7.11 -13.09
C GLY A 90 53.34 -7.42 -14.22
N ALA A 91 52.74 -8.60 -14.25
CA ALA A 91 51.69 -8.93 -15.21
C ALA A 91 50.32 -8.39 -14.75
N ASP A 92 49.32 -8.38 -15.64
CA ASP A 92 47.95 -8.03 -15.26
C ASP A 92 47.35 -9.06 -14.28
N ALA A 93 47.59 -10.34 -14.55
CA ALA A 93 47.58 -11.36 -13.51
C ALA A 93 48.69 -12.38 -13.71
N GLU A 94 49.22 -12.89 -12.62
CA GLU A 94 50.40 -13.78 -12.63
C GLU A 94 50.02 -15.23 -12.89
N ILE A 95 48.81 -15.65 -12.50
CA ILE A 95 48.26 -16.96 -12.84
C ILE A 95 46.94 -16.74 -13.57
N TRP A 96 46.90 -17.14 -14.84
CA TRP A 96 45.68 -17.26 -15.65
C TRP A 96 45.36 -18.73 -15.83
N ASN A 97 44.18 -19.17 -15.38
CA ASN A 97 43.75 -20.56 -15.50
C ASN A 97 42.41 -20.68 -16.23
N SER A 98 42.41 -21.39 -17.36
CA SER A 98 41.23 -21.91 -18.07
C SER A 98 41.24 -23.44 -18.16
N GLY A 99 42.26 -24.09 -17.60
CA GLY A 99 42.39 -25.54 -17.52
C GLY A 99 42.22 -26.08 -16.09
N THR A 100 42.95 -27.15 -15.77
CA THR A 100 42.92 -27.79 -14.44
C THR A 100 44.21 -27.49 -13.68
N LEU A 101 44.11 -26.92 -12.49
CA LEU A 101 45.19 -26.81 -11.50
C LEU A 101 44.77 -27.57 -10.24
N ASN A 102 45.37 -28.71 -9.94
CA ASN A 102 44.94 -29.48 -8.77
C ASN A 102 45.26 -28.74 -7.46
N ILE A 103 46.51 -28.31 -7.25
CA ILE A 103 46.89 -27.56 -6.05
C ILE A 103 47.69 -26.31 -6.44
N ILE A 104 47.35 -25.17 -5.86
CA ILE A 104 48.17 -23.97 -5.79
C ILE A 104 48.59 -23.79 -4.33
N SER A 105 49.90 -23.68 -4.09
CA SER A 105 50.47 -23.56 -2.75
C SER A 105 51.51 -22.43 -2.76
N ASN A 106 51.17 -21.29 -2.19
CA ASN A 106 52.06 -20.16 -2.00
C ASN A 106 52.66 -20.22 -0.59
N SER A 107 53.95 -20.52 -0.49
CA SER A 107 54.70 -20.61 0.77
C SER A 107 54.79 -19.25 1.47
N ASP A 108 55.16 -19.26 2.74
CA ASP A 108 55.29 -18.09 3.61
C ASP A 108 56.21 -16.98 3.04
N THR A 109 57.22 -17.36 2.24
CA THR A 109 58.12 -16.42 1.55
C THR A 109 57.69 -16.07 0.13
N GLY A 110 56.66 -16.75 -0.38
CA GLY A 110 56.18 -16.62 -1.75
C GLY A 110 55.36 -15.35 -1.94
N MET A 111 55.61 -14.66 -3.05
CA MET A 111 54.89 -13.45 -3.45
C MET A 111 54.35 -13.60 -4.86
N ILE A 112 53.05 -13.37 -5.03
CA ILE A 112 52.40 -13.30 -6.34
C ILE A 112 51.61 -11.98 -6.39
N GLU A 113 52.04 -11.07 -7.27
CA GLU A 113 51.49 -9.72 -7.39
C GLU A 113 51.13 -9.38 -8.84
N GLY A 114 49.83 -9.31 -9.14
CA GLY A 114 49.35 -8.82 -10.43
C GLY A 114 48.87 -7.37 -10.37
N LYS A 115 48.89 -6.66 -11.50
CA LYS A 115 48.35 -5.29 -11.60
C LYS A 115 46.83 -5.26 -11.39
N THR A 116 46.12 -6.31 -11.78
CA THR A 116 44.66 -6.44 -11.57
C THR A 116 44.35 -7.49 -10.51
N ALA A 117 44.90 -8.70 -10.68
CA ALA A 117 44.76 -9.79 -9.72
C ALA A 117 45.99 -10.69 -9.68
N ALA A 118 46.31 -11.34 -8.56
CA ALA A 118 47.39 -12.33 -8.54
C ALA A 118 46.99 -13.58 -9.33
N ILE A 119 45.73 -14.03 -9.15
CA ILE A 119 45.18 -15.24 -9.75
C ILE A 119 43.85 -14.92 -10.42
N ILE A 120 43.68 -15.37 -11.66
CA ILE A 120 42.40 -15.37 -12.38
C ILE A 120 42.09 -16.81 -12.79
N ASN A 121 41.07 -17.39 -12.18
CA ASN A 121 40.45 -18.64 -12.59
C ASN A 121 39.25 -18.31 -13.48
N LEU A 122 39.36 -18.56 -14.77
CA LEU A 122 38.32 -18.30 -15.76
C LEU A 122 37.16 -19.28 -15.63
N SER A 123 36.06 -19.03 -16.33
CA SER A 123 34.80 -19.79 -16.21
C SER A 123 34.92 -21.30 -16.51
N ASP A 124 35.89 -21.69 -17.34
CA ASP A 124 36.24 -23.07 -17.68
C ASP A 124 37.35 -23.64 -16.78
N GLY A 125 37.96 -22.79 -15.96
CA GLY A 125 39.05 -23.14 -15.07
C GLY A 125 38.59 -23.91 -13.83
N TYR A 126 39.37 -24.92 -13.47
CA TYR A 126 39.25 -25.68 -12.24
C TYR A 126 40.51 -25.50 -11.40
N ILE A 127 40.35 -25.16 -10.13
CA ILE A 127 41.37 -25.20 -9.10
C ILE A 127 40.91 -26.17 -8.00
N GLY A 128 41.67 -27.19 -7.66
CA GLY A 128 41.33 -28.06 -6.52
C GLY A 128 41.50 -27.30 -5.21
N SER A 129 42.74 -27.01 -4.81
CA SER A 129 43.01 -26.22 -3.60
C SER A 129 43.86 -25.00 -3.91
N LEU A 130 43.50 -23.86 -3.32
CA LEU A 130 44.33 -22.67 -3.23
C LEU A 130 44.77 -22.48 -1.76
N THR A 131 46.05 -22.67 -1.49
CA THR A 131 46.65 -22.44 -0.18
C THR A 131 47.62 -21.26 -0.26
N ASN A 132 47.41 -20.23 0.55
CA ASN A 132 48.28 -19.08 0.67
C ASN A 132 48.78 -18.89 2.10
N ASN A 133 50.08 -19.01 2.28
CA ASN A 133 50.76 -18.62 3.52
C ASN A 133 51.65 -17.38 3.33
N GLY A 134 51.97 -17.01 2.08
CA GLY A 134 52.75 -15.82 1.74
C GLY A 134 51.88 -14.62 1.36
N THR A 135 52.28 -13.90 0.32
CA THR A 135 51.56 -12.73 -0.20
C THR A 135 50.90 -13.04 -1.55
N LEU A 136 49.57 -12.90 -1.60
CA LEU A 136 48.81 -12.72 -2.84
C LEU A 136 48.29 -11.29 -2.86
N SER A 137 48.57 -10.56 -3.92
CA SER A 137 48.13 -9.17 -4.02
C SER A 137 47.78 -8.83 -5.47
N GLY A 138 46.72 -8.07 -5.64
CA GLY A 138 46.27 -7.56 -6.91
C GLY A 138 45.96 -6.08 -6.79
N GLY A 139 45.87 -5.36 -7.90
CA GLY A 139 45.43 -3.96 -7.86
C GLY A 139 44.01 -3.81 -7.30
N GLN A 140 43.09 -4.73 -7.65
CA GLN A 140 41.72 -4.72 -7.15
C GLN A 140 41.39 -5.92 -6.26
N TYR A 141 41.76 -7.14 -6.68
CA TYR A 141 41.48 -8.38 -5.94
C TYR A 141 42.73 -9.26 -5.95
N ALA A 142 43.05 -9.96 -4.85
CA ALA A 142 44.13 -10.94 -4.88
C ALA A 142 43.79 -12.13 -5.80
N ALA A 143 42.53 -12.58 -5.79
CA ALA A 143 42.07 -13.67 -6.64
C ALA A 143 40.70 -13.38 -7.24
N VAL A 144 40.50 -13.81 -8.49
CA VAL A 144 39.23 -13.77 -9.21
C VAL A 144 38.84 -15.21 -9.55
N ASN A 145 37.71 -15.69 -9.04
CA ASN A 145 37.17 -17.02 -9.38
C ASN A 145 35.89 -16.91 -10.20
N GLN A 146 35.95 -17.28 -11.49
CA GLN A 146 34.80 -17.39 -12.38
C GLN A 146 34.41 -18.85 -12.64
N GLY A 147 35.33 -19.80 -12.45
CA GLY A 147 35.12 -21.23 -12.64
C GLY A 147 34.85 -21.97 -11.33
N GLN A 148 35.51 -23.11 -11.15
CA GLN A 148 35.41 -23.93 -9.94
C GLN A 148 36.69 -23.85 -9.10
N LEU A 149 36.52 -23.67 -7.79
CA LEU A 149 37.55 -23.82 -6.77
C LEU A 149 37.04 -24.84 -5.73
N ASP A 150 37.80 -25.87 -5.33
CA ASP A 150 37.28 -26.77 -4.28
C ASP A 150 37.52 -26.23 -2.87
N SER A 151 38.69 -25.66 -2.57
CA SER A 151 38.95 -25.08 -1.25
C SER A 151 39.91 -23.89 -1.29
N LEU A 152 39.71 -22.94 -0.38
CA LEU A 152 40.63 -21.83 -0.13
C LEU A 152 41.15 -21.90 1.31
N THR A 153 42.46 -21.81 1.48
CA THR A 153 43.09 -21.62 2.78
C THR A 153 44.08 -20.48 2.74
N ASN A 154 43.80 -19.40 3.46
CA ASN A 154 44.68 -18.25 3.61
C ASN A 154 45.13 -18.12 5.07
N THR A 155 46.43 -18.25 5.30
CA THR A 155 47.09 -17.88 6.56
C THR A 155 48.06 -16.71 6.40
N GLY A 156 48.33 -16.32 5.15
CA GLY A 156 49.16 -15.18 4.78
C GLY A 156 48.37 -13.90 4.48
N THR A 157 48.95 -13.03 3.65
CA THR A 157 48.35 -11.76 3.22
C THR A 157 47.62 -11.95 1.89
N MET A 158 46.34 -11.54 1.83
CA MET A 158 45.57 -11.40 0.60
C MET A 158 45.04 -9.98 0.45
N THR A 159 45.74 -9.14 -0.31
CA THR A 159 45.33 -7.74 -0.55
C THR A 159 44.15 -7.68 -1.52
N GLY A 160 43.07 -7.00 -1.14
CA GLY A 160 41.83 -6.93 -1.94
C GLY A 160 40.92 -8.15 -1.84
N GLY A 161 41.41 -9.26 -1.25
CA GLY A 161 40.62 -10.47 -1.04
C GLY A 161 40.37 -11.30 -2.30
N ILE A 162 39.38 -12.18 -2.23
CA ILE A 162 38.92 -12.99 -3.36
C ILE A 162 37.54 -12.51 -3.81
N ILE A 163 37.37 -12.27 -5.12
CA ILE A 163 36.06 -12.08 -5.73
C ILE A 163 35.62 -13.38 -6.42
N ASN A 164 34.42 -13.84 -6.09
CA ASN A 164 33.86 -15.09 -6.55
C ASN A 164 32.59 -14.85 -7.38
N TYR A 165 32.69 -15.13 -8.67
CA TYR A 165 31.57 -15.25 -9.61
C TYR A 165 31.15 -16.72 -9.80
N GLY A 166 32.08 -17.65 -9.57
CA GLY A 166 31.91 -19.08 -9.80
C GLY A 166 31.50 -19.87 -8.55
N THR A 167 31.90 -21.14 -8.51
CA THR A 167 31.61 -22.04 -7.39
C THR A 167 32.85 -22.32 -6.57
N ILE A 168 32.71 -22.21 -5.24
CA ILE A 168 33.63 -22.81 -4.27
C ILE A 168 32.94 -24.02 -3.65
N THR A 169 33.42 -25.24 -3.86
CA THR A 169 32.67 -26.45 -3.45
C THR A 169 32.80 -26.77 -1.96
N GLY A 170 33.96 -26.49 -1.36
CA GLY A 170 34.31 -26.79 0.02
C GLY A 170 34.48 -25.56 0.91
N ASN A 171 35.25 -25.73 1.99
CA ASN A 171 35.44 -24.70 3.01
C ASN A 171 36.37 -23.58 2.54
N VAL A 172 36.15 -22.40 3.10
CA VAL A 172 36.92 -21.18 2.85
C VAL A 172 37.49 -20.68 4.17
N ALA A 173 38.81 -20.83 4.34
CA ALA A 173 39.56 -20.24 5.45
C ALA A 173 40.20 -18.93 4.98
N LEU A 174 39.66 -17.79 5.42
CA LEU A 174 40.04 -16.46 4.97
C LEU A 174 41.27 -15.89 5.69
N GLY A 175 41.63 -16.38 6.88
CA GLY A 175 42.49 -15.63 7.79
C GLY A 175 41.89 -14.24 8.01
N SER A 176 42.66 -13.18 7.78
CA SER A 176 42.20 -11.79 7.84
C SER A 176 41.77 -11.21 6.47
N ALA A 177 41.50 -12.06 5.49
CA ALA A 177 41.16 -11.64 4.13
C ALA A 177 39.65 -11.38 3.94
N LYS A 178 39.31 -10.86 2.76
CA LYS A 178 37.92 -10.60 2.33
C LYS A 178 37.48 -11.63 1.27
N LEU A 179 36.25 -12.13 1.37
CA LEU A 179 35.53 -12.80 0.28
C LEU A 179 34.42 -11.89 -0.23
N ILE A 180 34.31 -11.73 -1.54
CA ILE A 180 33.28 -10.93 -2.23
C ILE A 180 32.51 -11.85 -3.16
N PHE A 181 31.20 -11.96 -2.97
CA PHE A 181 30.32 -12.57 -3.95
C PHE A 181 29.99 -11.55 -5.04
N ALA A 182 30.06 -11.97 -6.30
CA ALA A 182 29.79 -11.13 -7.46
C ALA A 182 28.94 -11.87 -8.50
N GLY A 183 27.98 -11.17 -9.11
CA GLY A 183 27.00 -11.78 -10.01
C GLY A 183 26.05 -12.75 -9.32
N ASP A 184 25.29 -13.48 -10.13
CA ASP A 184 24.17 -14.33 -9.66
C ASP A 184 24.54 -15.83 -9.57
N SER A 185 25.72 -16.19 -10.07
CA SER A 185 26.20 -17.59 -10.14
C SER A 185 27.09 -17.99 -8.96
N ALA A 186 27.44 -17.04 -8.10
CA ALA A 186 28.39 -17.24 -7.02
C ALA A 186 27.84 -18.24 -5.99
N LYS A 187 28.62 -19.28 -5.67
CA LYS A 187 28.24 -20.31 -4.69
C LYS A 187 29.41 -20.68 -3.79
N VAL A 188 29.11 -21.00 -2.54
CA VAL A 188 30.05 -21.63 -1.60
C VAL A 188 29.32 -22.79 -0.91
N GLY A 189 29.83 -24.01 -1.05
CA GLY A 189 29.22 -25.22 -0.49
C GLY A 189 29.66 -25.57 0.92
N GLY A 190 30.82 -25.05 1.37
CA GLY A 190 31.36 -25.29 2.71
C GLY A 190 31.17 -24.13 3.68
N VAL A 191 31.86 -24.22 4.83
CA VAL A 191 31.88 -23.15 5.83
C VAL A 191 32.84 -22.04 5.39
N ILE A 192 32.40 -20.79 5.54
CA ILE A 192 33.27 -19.62 5.38
C ILE A 192 33.63 -19.11 6.76
N SER A 193 34.92 -19.11 7.10
CA SER A 193 35.41 -18.52 8.34
C SER A 193 36.87 -18.10 8.22
N TRP A 194 37.48 -17.66 9.33
CA TRP A 194 38.91 -17.35 9.33
C TRP A 194 39.78 -18.61 9.18
N ASN A 195 39.36 -19.77 9.70
CA ASN A 195 40.10 -21.04 9.67
C ASN A 195 39.45 -22.13 8.80
N GLY A 196 38.27 -21.88 8.24
CA GLY A 196 37.53 -22.84 7.41
C GLY A 196 36.68 -23.83 8.22
N ASP A 197 36.59 -23.65 9.53
CA ASP A 197 35.74 -24.43 10.44
C ASP A 197 34.64 -23.55 11.05
N LYS A 198 33.62 -24.17 11.66
CA LYS A 198 32.59 -23.45 12.43
C LYS A 198 33.21 -22.88 13.70
N ASP A 199 33.51 -21.59 13.67
CA ASP A 199 34.22 -20.90 14.75
C ASP A 199 33.54 -19.57 15.06
N VAL A 200 33.07 -19.42 16.30
CA VAL A 200 32.39 -18.21 16.80
C VAL A 200 33.34 -17.28 17.58
N SER A 201 34.65 -17.50 17.48
CA SER A 201 35.65 -16.61 18.08
C SER A 201 35.81 -15.31 17.29
N VAL A 202 35.89 -14.21 18.02
CA VAL A 202 35.95 -12.85 17.48
C VAL A 202 37.40 -12.41 17.21
N GLY A 203 37.62 -11.52 16.24
CA GLY A 203 38.84 -10.72 16.14
C GLY A 203 39.92 -11.23 15.18
N HIS A 204 39.54 -12.00 14.17
CA HIS A 204 40.47 -12.57 13.17
C HIS A 204 40.57 -11.74 11.88
N GLY A 205 39.79 -10.67 11.75
CA GLY A 205 39.80 -9.70 10.65
C GLY A 205 39.17 -10.19 9.34
N SER A 206 38.54 -11.37 9.34
CA SER A 206 37.87 -11.95 8.17
C SER A 206 36.65 -11.13 7.75
N LYS A 207 36.45 -10.95 6.44
CA LYS A 207 35.33 -10.15 5.91
C LYS A 207 34.61 -10.88 4.80
N VAL A 208 33.29 -10.77 4.77
CA VAL A 208 32.44 -11.28 3.69
C VAL A 208 31.58 -10.14 3.15
N ALA A 209 31.48 -10.03 1.83
CA ALA A 209 30.62 -9.05 1.19
C ALA A 209 29.79 -9.68 0.06
N VAL A 210 28.53 -9.30 -0.03
CA VAL A 210 27.66 -9.59 -1.17
C VAL A 210 27.62 -8.33 -2.03
N GLY A 211 28.36 -8.38 -3.13
CA GLY A 211 28.72 -7.23 -3.95
C GLY A 211 29.70 -6.26 -3.28
N ASP A 212 30.09 -5.24 -4.04
CA ASP A 212 30.88 -4.10 -3.59
C ASP A 212 30.54 -2.83 -4.41
N ASN A 213 31.43 -1.83 -4.42
CA ASN A 213 31.22 -0.57 -5.14
C ASN A 213 31.31 -0.70 -6.67
N THR A 214 31.80 -1.84 -7.17
CA THR A 214 32.03 -2.12 -8.59
C THR A 214 31.15 -3.24 -9.13
N GLU A 215 30.76 -4.19 -8.26
CA GLU A 215 30.05 -5.39 -8.64
C GLU A 215 28.82 -5.60 -7.76
N SER A 216 27.69 -5.94 -8.38
CA SER A 216 26.49 -6.37 -7.66
C SER A 216 26.42 -7.89 -7.57
N ALA A 217 25.74 -8.43 -6.57
CA ALA A 217 25.48 -9.86 -6.48
C ALA A 217 24.06 -10.16 -5.99
N SER A 218 23.50 -11.26 -6.46
CA SER A 218 22.35 -11.93 -5.84
C SER A 218 22.81 -13.26 -5.29
N TYR A 219 23.10 -13.32 -3.99
CA TYR A 219 23.66 -14.49 -3.34
C TYR A 219 22.65 -15.16 -2.42
N THR A 220 22.45 -16.47 -2.61
CA THR A 220 21.66 -17.32 -1.70
C THR A 220 22.60 -18.05 -0.76
N ALA A 221 22.43 -17.78 0.53
CA ALA A 221 23.23 -18.30 1.60
C ALA A 221 22.71 -19.66 2.06
N ASP A 222 23.20 -20.72 1.44
CA ASP A 222 22.91 -22.11 1.83
C ASP A 222 23.91 -22.66 2.85
N GLY A 223 25.07 -22.02 3.00
CA GLY A 223 26.14 -22.38 3.93
C GLY A 223 26.26 -21.43 5.13
N SER A 224 26.93 -21.89 6.19
CA SER A 224 27.22 -21.08 7.37
C SER A 224 28.41 -20.14 7.14
N VAL A 225 28.28 -18.90 7.61
CA VAL A 225 29.34 -17.88 7.56
C VAL A 225 29.69 -17.42 8.96
N TYR A 226 30.97 -17.41 9.27
CA TYR A 226 31.53 -16.91 10.53
C TYR A 226 32.65 -15.92 10.22
N ALA A 227 32.32 -14.64 10.11
CA ALA A 227 33.26 -13.59 9.75
C ALA A 227 33.22 -12.45 10.76
N ASP A 228 34.27 -11.65 10.88
CA ASP A 228 34.22 -10.46 11.74
C ASP A 228 33.19 -9.46 11.17
N ASN A 229 33.26 -9.17 9.87
CA ASN A 229 32.30 -8.28 9.22
C ASN A 229 31.60 -8.94 8.03
N ILE A 230 30.30 -8.69 7.92
CA ILE A 230 29.47 -9.06 6.78
C ILE A 230 28.82 -7.79 6.20
N ALA A 231 28.86 -7.64 4.88
CA ALA A 231 28.29 -6.49 4.19
C ALA A 231 27.42 -6.90 2.99
N VAL A 232 26.30 -6.23 2.80
CA VAL A 232 25.48 -6.30 1.59
C VAL A 232 25.54 -4.94 0.91
N ALA A 233 26.18 -4.88 -0.25
CA ALA A 233 26.38 -3.63 -0.98
C ALA A 233 25.08 -3.12 -1.62
N SER A 234 25.03 -1.81 -1.92
CA SER A 234 23.90 -1.22 -2.65
C SER A 234 23.73 -1.90 -4.02
N GLY A 235 22.48 -2.17 -4.40
CA GLY A 235 22.14 -2.92 -5.61
C GLY A 235 22.36 -4.44 -5.51
N SER A 236 22.88 -4.95 -4.39
CA SER A 236 23.06 -6.38 -4.15
C SER A 236 21.97 -6.96 -3.26
N THR A 237 21.78 -8.28 -3.35
CA THR A 237 20.78 -9.03 -2.58
C THR A 237 21.45 -10.22 -1.90
N LEU A 238 21.27 -10.33 -0.59
CA LEU A 238 21.60 -11.51 0.19
C LEU A 238 20.30 -12.20 0.61
N ILE A 239 20.13 -13.46 0.24
CA ILE A 239 19.01 -14.30 0.62
C ILE A 239 19.49 -15.30 1.66
N VAL A 240 19.05 -15.16 2.91
CA VAL A 240 19.39 -16.07 3.99
C VAL A 240 18.39 -17.24 3.96
N SER A 241 18.86 -18.43 3.56
CA SER A 241 18.01 -19.63 3.45
C SER A 241 17.50 -20.08 4.83
N GLN A 242 16.50 -20.98 4.83
CA GLN A 242 15.99 -21.57 6.07
C GLN A 242 17.11 -22.28 6.83
N GLU A 243 17.16 -22.10 8.15
CA GLU A 243 18.21 -22.62 9.04
C GLU A 243 19.65 -22.13 8.73
N ALA A 244 19.83 -21.18 7.80
CA ALA A 244 21.14 -20.59 7.55
C ALA A 244 21.57 -19.74 8.75
N ASP A 245 22.82 -19.94 9.15
CA ASP A 245 23.41 -19.37 10.36
C ASP A 245 24.60 -18.49 9.99
N TRP A 246 24.39 -17.17 10.04
CA TRP A 246 25.36 -16.16 9.63
C TRP A 246 25.78 -15.33 10.84
N HIS A 247 27.04 -15.47 11.22
CA HIS A 247 27.64 -14.80 12.37
C HIS A 247 28.59 -13.71 11.90
N ALA A 248 28.20 -12.47 12.18
CA ALA A 248 29.11 -11.34 12.20
C ALA A 248 29.65 -11.15 13.62
N LEU A 249 30.95 -11.36 13.78
CA LEU A 249 31.61 -11.55 15.06
C LEU A 249 32.34 -10.30 15.58
N ALA A 250 32.33 -9.19 14.84
CA ALA A 250 32.97 -7.95 15.29
C ALA A 250 32.32 -7.39 16.57
N THR A 251 33.16 -7.02 17.54
CA THR A 251 32.75 -6.42 18.82
C THR A 251 32.78 -4.89 18.83
N GLN A 252 33.32 -4.27 17.78
CA GLN A 252 33.37 -2.82 17.56
C GLN A 252 33.11 -2.56 16.06
N ASP A 253 32.42 -1.45 15.74
CA ASP A 253 31.83 -1.12 14.42
C ASP A 253 30.66 -2.03 13.97
N ASP A 254 30.07 -1.73 12.81
CA ASP A 254 28.96 -2.49 12.19
C ASP A 254 29.44 -3.92 11.85
N ALA A 255 29.15 -4.88 12.73
CA ALA A 255 29.41 -6.30 12.47
C ALA A 255 28.70 -6.73 11.18
N PHE A 256 27.43 -6.35 11.04
CA PHE A 256 26.64 -6.54 9.83
C PHE A 256 26.20 -5.19 9.27
N SER A 257 26.47 -4.94 7.99
CA SER A 257 26.00 -3.74 7.29
C SER A 257 25.15 -4.11 6.08
N ASN A 258 23.91 -3.61 6.02
CA ASN A 258 23.03 -3.78 4.87
C ASN A 258 22.76 -2.43 4.19
N ALA A 259 23.30 -2.24 2.99
CA ALA A 259 22.97 -1.13 2.09
C ALA A 259 22.18 -1.60 0.85
N GLY A 260 22.02 -2.91 0.67
CA GLY A 260 21.27 -3.54 -0.43
C GLY A 260 19.94 -4.10 0.04
N THR A 261 19.64 -5.33 -0.38
CA THR A 261 18.47 -6.09 0.06
C THR A 261 18.90 -7.33 0.85
N LEU A 262 18.39 -7.47 2.06
CA LEU A 262 18.58 -8.62 2.93
C LEU A 262 17.24 -9.36 3.05
N VAL A 263 17.16 -10.56 2.50
CA VAL A 263 15.97 -11.41 2.57
C VAL A 263 16.13 -12.43 3.69
N MET A 264 15.19 -12.44 4.63
CA MET A 264 15.17 -13.36 5.77
C MET A 264 14.07 -14.42 5.56
N ASN A 265 14.45 -15.68 5.38
CA ASN A 265 13.50 -16.80 5.28
C ASN A 265 13.18 -17.41 6.66
N SER A 266 12.25 -18.37 6.70
CA SER A 266 11.81 -19.01 7.94
C SER A 266 12.98 -19.56 8.75
N ASP A 267 12.98 -19.25 10.04
CA ASP A 267 13.93 -19.72 11.04
C ASP A 267 15.38 -19.31 10.76
N SER A 268 15.58 -18.29 9.92
CA SER A 268 16.91 -17.72 9.69
C SER A 268 17.40 -16.95 10.92
N ILE A 269 18.71 -17.06 11.17
CA ILE A 269 19.37 -16.38 12.29
C ILE A 269 20.55 -15.57 11.75
N LEU A 270 20.54 -14.28 12.02
CA LEU A 270 21.70 -13.40 11.89
C LEU A 270 22.25 -13.10 13.28
N SER A 271 23.54 -13.28 13.48
CA SER A 271 24.21 -12.91 14.73
C SER A 271 25.15 -11.73 14.52
N GLY A 272 25.19 -10.83 15.48
CA GLY A 272 25.97 -9.59 15.43
C GLY A 272 25.09 -8.35 15.23
N ASN A 273 25.64 -7.19 15.58
CA ASN A 273 24.93 -5.92 15.45
C ASN A 273 24.71 -5.57 13.97
N LEU A 274 23.48 -5.15 13.63
CA LEU A 274 23.07 -4.82 12.27
C LEU A 274 22.81 -3.33 12.09
N THR A 275 23.51 -2.73 11.12
CA THR A 275 23.15 -1.41 10.57
C THR A 275 22.45 -1.61 9.23
N ASN A 276 21.14 -1.32 9.22
CA ASN A 276 20.28 -1.43 8.04
C ASN A 276 20.00 -0.06 7.43
N SER A 277 20.69 0.25 6.34
CA SER A 277 20.44 1.43 5.49
C SER A 277 19.71 1.09 4.18
N GLY A 278 19.67 -0.20 3.83
CA GLY A 278 18.94 -0.75 2.68
C GLY A 278 17.54 -1.25 3.04
N THR A 279 17.17 -2.41 2.51
CA THR A 279 15.90 -3.09 2.80
C THR A 279 16.17 -4.43 3.46
N LEU A 280 15.57 -4.67 4.62
CA LEU A 280 15.38 -6.00 5.19
C LEU A 280 13.95 -6.43 4.86
N ILE A 281 13.78 -7.59 4.23
CA ILE A 281 12.48 -8.11 3.80
C ILE A 281 12.33 -9.58 4.20
N MET A 282 11.14 -9.98 4.65
CA MET A 282 10.83 -11.38 4.95
C MET A 282 10.57 -12.17 3.65
N GLY A 283 10.73 -13.48 3.69
CA GLY A 283 10.28 -14.39 2.62
C GLY A 283 8.76 -14.31 2.41
N ASP A 284 8.27 -14.77 1.26
CA ASP A 284 6.88 -14.60 0.79
C ASP A 284 5.83 -15.51 1.46
N GLN A 285 6.20 -16.17 2.56
CA GLN A 285 5.34 -17.09 3.30
C GLN A 285 4.55 -16.37 4.40
N GLN A 286 3.48 -17.00 4.89
CA GLN A 286 2.79 -16.61 6.13
C GLN A 286 3.48 -17.25 7.35
N TYR A 287 3.30 -16.65 8.53
CA TYR A 287 3.79 -17.19 9.81
C TYR A 287 5.31 -17.38 9.87
N LEU A 288 6.07 -16.65 9.06
CA LEU A 288 7.52 -16.73 8.99
C LEU A 288 8.12 -16.05 10.23
N SER A 289 8.97 -16.77 10.97
CA SER A 289 9.78 -16.19 12.04
C SER A 289 11.24 -16.07 11.63
N ALA A 290 11.87 -14.94 11.93
CA ALA A 290 13.31 -14.74 11.73
C ALA A 290 13.92 -13.97 12.91
N THR A 291 15.20 -14.21 13.20
CA THR A 291 15.88 -13.62 14.38
C THR A 291 17.16 -12.90 14.00
N LEU A 292 17.31 -11.68 14.51
CA LEU A 292 18.58 -10.97 14.64
C LEU A 292 19.04 -11.09 16.10
N SER A 293 20.16 -11.77 16.34
CA SER A 293 20.82 -11.87 17.63
C SER A 293 21.90 -10.78 17.79
N GLY A 294 21.44 -9.54 17.99
CA GLY A 294 22.27 -8.36 18.17
C GLY A 294 21.45 -7.08 18.18
N ASP A 295 22.13 -5.95 18.41
CA ASP A 295 21.50 -4.63 18.34
C ASP A 295 21.26 -4.23 16.87
N MET A 296 20.18 -3.51 16.61
CA MET A 296 19.83 -3.01 15.27
C MET A 296 19.77 -1.49 15.24
N VAL A 297 20.44 -0.89 14.26
CA VAL A 297 20.23 0.50 13.83
C VAL A 297 19.53 0.48 12.47
N ASN A 298 18.30 0.98 12.40
CA ASN A 298 17.52 1.01 11.18
C ASN A 298 17.42 2.44 10.63
N SER A 299 18.04 2.69 9.48
CA SER A 299 17.89 3.92 8.68
C SER A 299 17.20 3.69 7.34
N GLY A 300 16.98 2.43 6.96
CA GLY A 300 16.28 2.01 5.76
C GLY A 300 14.88 1.48 6.02
N LYS A 301 14.56 0.36 5.37
CA LYS A 301 13.24 -0.29 5.43
C LYS A 301 13.31 -1.68 6.06
N ILE A 302 12.29 -2.01 6.83
CA ILE A 302 11.98 -3.36 7.29
C ILE A 302 10.60 -3.73 6.71
N VAL A 303 10.49 -4.86 6.01
CA VAL A 303 9.24 -5.28 5.35
C VAL A 303 8.87 -6.68 5.80
N LEU A 304 7.84 -6.81 6.64
CA LEU A 304 7.33 -8.10 7.10
C LEU A 304 6.18 -8.62 6.23
N ASN A 305 5.54 -7.74 5.44
CA ASN A 305 4.48 -8.07 4.49
C ASN A 305 4.93 -7.99 3.02
N PRO A 306 5.81 -8.89 2.55
CA PRO A 306 6.27 -8.88 1.16
C PRO A 306 5.13 -9.10 0.14
N THR A 307 4.00 -9.66 0.58
CA THR A 307 2.81 -9.91 -0.24
C THR A 307 1.55 -9.38 0.44
N SER A 308 0.40 -9.40 -0.25
CA SER A 308 -0.90 -9.01 0.33
C SER A 308 -1.61 -10.15 1.08
N TYR A 309 -0.89 -11.23 1.37
CA TYR A 309 -1.39 -12.44 2.02
C TYR A 309 -0.30 -13.11 2.86
N SER A 310 0.69 -12.35 3.36
CA SER A 310 1.82 -12.84 4.17
C SER A 310 1.67 -12.58 5.67
N ALA A 311 0.53 -12.04 6.12
CA ALA A 311 0.29 -11.68 7.52
C ALA A 311 0.64 -12.80 8.50
N GLY A 312 1.20 -12.41 9.65
CA GLY A 312 1.62 -13.31 10.73
C GLY A 312 3.13 -13.46 10.85
N ASN A 313 3.90 -12.75 10.03
CA ASN A 313 5.36 -12.80 10.06
C ASN A 313 5.92 -12.10 11.29
N THR A 314 6.96 -12.67 11.90
CA THR A 314 7.60 -12.12 13.10
C THR A 314 9.09 -11.93 12.89
N LEU A 315 9.56 -10.69 13.04
CA LEU A 315 10.98 -10.38 13.15
C LEU A 315 11.33 -10.17 14.62
N THR A 316 12.24 -11.00 15.15
CA THR A 316 12.76 -10.84 16.51
C THR A 316 14.13 -10.18 16.48
N ILE A 317 14.25 -9.03 17.11
CA ILE A 317 15.51 -8.36 17.42
C ILE A 317 15.85 -8.71 18.86
N ASN A 318 16.75 -9.68 19.02
CA ASN A 318 17.28 -10.09 20.31
C ASN A 318 18.42 -9.17 20.77
N GLY A 319 18.08 -7.90 20.95
CA GLY A 319 18.97 -6.79 21.28
C GLY A 319 18.20 -5.47 21.33
N ASN A 320 18.92 -4.36 21.33
CA ASN A 320 18.34 -3.02 21.27
C ASN A 320 17.93 -2.65 19.83
N TYR A 321 16.89 -1.82 19.70
CA TYR A 321 16.46 -1.26 18.41
C TYR A 321 16.58 0.26 18.41
N THR A 322 17.27 0.81 17.42
CA THR A 322 17.36 2.25 17.19
C THR A 322 16.81 2.57 15.80
N GLY A 323 15.63 3.21 15.76
CA GLY A 323 15.08 3.76 14.53
C GLY A 323 15.66 5.15 14.26
N THR A 324 16.33 5.36 13.13
CA THR A 324 16.74 6.72 12.74
C THR A 324 15.59 7.45 12.05
N GLU A 325 15.67 8.78 12.01
CA GLU A 325 14.70 9.61 11.29
C GLU A 325 14.51 9.11 9.84
N GLY A 326 13.24 8.99 9.41
CA GLY A 326 12.87 8.50 8.08
C GLY A 326 12.88 6.97 7.91
N SER A 327 13.27 6.21 8.93
CA SER A 327 13.20 4.75 8.89
C SER A 327 11.75 4.24 8.82
N VAL A 328 11.52 3.19 8.04
CA VAL A 328 10.16 2.66 7.77
C VAL A 328 10.09 1.17 8.11
N ILE A 329 8.98 0.77 8.73
CA ILE A 329 8.61 -0.63 8.95
C ILE A 329 7.25 -0.86 8.29
N SER A 330 7.16 -1.86 7.42
CA SER A 330 5.94 -2.25 6.73
C SER A 330 5.42 -3.57 7.31
N LEU A 331 4.15 -3.58 7.71
CA LEU A 331 3.47 -4.70 8.34
C LEU A 331 2.14 -4.99 7.63
N GLY A 332 1.75 -6.26 7.62
CA GLY A 332 0.48 -6.77 7.13
C GLY A 332 -0.37 -7.27 8.28
N SER A 333 -1.68 -7.04 8.19
CA SER A 333 -2.63 -7.51 9.20
C SER A 333 -3.95 -7.89 8.57
N VAL A 334 -4.50 -9.04 8.95
CA VAL A 334 -5.90 -9.38 8.69
C VAL A 334 -6.74 -8.67 9.74
N LEU A 335 -6.98 -7.37 9.53
CA LEU A 335 -7.62 -6.49 10.51
C LEU A 335 -9.01 -6.97 10.90
N ALA A 336 -9.17 -7.33 12.17
CA ALA A 336 -10.40 -7.75 12.82
C ALA A 336 -10.38 -7.27 14.28
N ASP A 337 -10.57 -8.18 15.23
CA ASP A 337 -10.55 -7.93 16.67
C ASP A 337 -9.13 -8.10 17.25
N ASP A 338 -9.02 -8.21 18.58
CA ASP A 338 -7.73 -8.32 19.28
C ASP A 338 -6.87 -9.52 18.85
N ASP A 339 -7.49 -10.59 18.33
CA ASP A 339 -6.82 -11.83 17.93
C ASP A 339 -6.44 -11.83 16.43
N SER A 340 -6.46 -10.65 15.79
CA SER A 340 -6.10 -10.48 14.38
C SER A 340 -4.75 -11.11 14.05
N LEU A 341 -4.71 -11.86 12.94
CA LEU A 341 -3.46 -12.34 12.37
C LEU A 341 -2.66 -11.15 11.86
N THR A 342 -1.54 -10.85 12.51
CA THR A 342 -0.74 -9.65 12.23
C THR A 342 0.74 -9.96 12.23
N ASP A 343 1.47 -9.25 11.38
CA ASP A 343 2.92 -9.19 11.49
C ASP A 343 3.34 -8.51 12.80
N LYS A 344 4.50 -8.91 13.34
CA LYS A 344 5.00 -8.41 14.62
C LYS A 344 6.50 -8.15 14.60
N LEU A 345 6.89 -6.96 15.08
CA LEU A 345 8.28 -6.67 15.45
C LEU A 345 8.47 -6.91 16.95
N VAL A 346 9.30 -7.89 17.31
CA VAL A 346 9.61 -8.22 18.70
C VAL A 346 11.02 -7.75 19.02
N ILE A 347 11.19 -6.90 20.03
CA ILE A 347 12.48 -6.38 20.48
C ILE A 347 12.67 -6.83 21.92
N THR A 348 13.74 -7.56 22.22
CA THR A 348 13.98 -8.06 23.59
C THR A 348 14.69 -7.02 24.47
N GLY A 349 15.45 -6.10 23.87
CA GLY A 349 16.15 -5.00 24.55
C GLY A 349 15.38 -3.68 24.56
N ASP A 350 16.13 -2.58 24.60
CA ASP A 350 15.60 -1.21 24.65
C ASP A 350 15.30 -0.67 23.24
N THR A 351 14.35 0.25 23.13
CA THR A 351 14.10 1.02 21.89
C THR A 351 14.48 2.48 22.05
N THR A 352 15.07 3.08 21.01
CA THR A 352 15.34 4.52 20.93
C THR A 352 15.07 5.08 19.52
N GLY A 353 15.00 6.40 19.39
CA GLY A 353 14.78 7.08 18.12
C GLY A 353 13.34 7.01 17.63
N SER A 354 13.12 6.98 16.31
CA SER A 354 11.79 6.99 15.70
C SER A 354 11.69 6.20 14.40
N SER A 355 10.56 5.54 14.16
CA SER A 355 10.26 4.85 12.90
C SER A 355 8.80 5.05 12.47
N ILE A 356 8.58 5.06 11.16
CA ILE A 356 7.26 5.10 10.55
C ILE A 356 6.74 3.67 10.38
N LEU A 357 5.56 3.37 10.89
CA LEU A 357 4.84 2.12 10.65
C LEU A 357 3.85 2.30 9.51
N ASN A 358 4.03 1.53 8.44
CA ASN A 358 3.01 1.38 7.42
C ASN A 358 2.29 0.04 7.63
N ILE A 359 0.96 0.08 7.76
CA ILE A 359 0.17 -1.12 8.04
C ILE A 359 -0.89 -1.30 6.97
N PHE A 360 -0.93 -2.49 6.38
CA PHE A 360 -1.81 -2.83 5.27
C PHE A 360 -2.81 -3.92 5.69
N ASN A 361 -4.08 -3.71 5.34
CA ASN A 361 -5.11 -4.71 5.53
C ASN A 361 -4.95 -5.85 4.51
N GLU A 362 -4.81 -7.09 4.97
CA GLU A 362 -4.67 -8.28 4.14
C GLU A 362 -5.98 -9.08 4.09
N ASN A 363 -7.06 -8.41 3.68
CA ASN A 363 -8.43 -8.94 3.61
C ASN A 363 -9.11 -9.17 4.96
N GLY A 364 -8.73 -8.41 5.99
CA GLY A 364 -9.48 -8.35 7.24
C GLY A 364 -10.82 -7.65 7.06
N SER A 365 -11.86 -8.13 7.76
CA SER A 365 -13.22 -7.59 7.67
C SER A 365 -13.45 -6.34 8.52
N GLY A 366 -12.51 -6.02 9.42
CA GLY A 366 -12.67 -4.99 10.44
C GLY A 366 -13.59 -5.44 11.57
N ALA A 367 -13.21 -5.15 12.80
CA ALA A 367 -14.03 -5.38 13.99
C ALA A 367 -13.60 -4.44 15.13
N GLN A 368 -14.40 -4.41 16.19
CA GLN A 368 -14.03 -3.74 17.42
C GLN A 368 -12.84 -4.43 18.09
N THR A 369 -11.81 -3.65 18.41
CA THR A 369 -10.73 -4.07 19.33
C THR A 369 -11.05 -3.62 20.77
N LEU A 370 -10.73 -4.45 21.75
CA LEU A 370 -10.81 -4.11 23.17
C LEU A 370 -9.42 -3.86 23.76
N ARG A 371 -8.48 -4.79 23.55
CA ARG A 371 -7.07 -4.61 23.90
C ARG A 371 -6.30 -3.96 22.75
N GLY A 372 -6.67 -4.25 21.50
CA GLY A 372 -5.93 -3.81 20.33
C GLY A 372 -5.01 -4.91 19.79
N ILE A 373 -4.63 -4.75 18.52
CA ILE A 373 -3.81 -5.68 17.76
C ILE A 373 -2.35 -5.30 17.97
N GLN A 374 -1.58 -6.12 18.68
CA GLN A 374 -0.18 -5.81 19.02
C GLN A 374 0.74 -5.98 17.80
N VAL A 375 1.35 -4.88 17.36
CA VAL A 375 2.24 -4.85 16.18
C VAL A 375 3.72 -4.69 16.54
N VAL A 376 4.03 -4.13 17.71
CA VAL A 376 5.39 -4.05 18.26
C VAL A 376 5.37 -4.48 19.73
N SER A 377 6.36 -5.27 20.13
CA SER A 377 6.58 -5.69 21.52
C SER A 377 8.01 -5.35 21.94
N VAL A 378 8.19 -4.70 23.09
CA VAL A 378 9.49 -4.30 23.63
C VAL A 378 9.74 -4.93 25.00
N GLY A 379 10.83 -5.68 25.17
CA GLY A 379 11.19 -6.32 26.45
C GLY A 379 11.85 -5.38 27.44
N GLY A 380 12.65 -4.42 26.94
CA GLY A 380 13.37 -3.43 27.73
C GLY A 380 12.63 -2.09 27.88
N LYS A 381 13.38 -0.99 27.89
CA LYS A 381 12.85 0.37 27.93
C LYS A 381 12.34 0.78 26.54
N SER A 382 11.06 1.14 26.43
CA SER A 382 10.48 1.53 25.13
C SER A 382 10.54 3.05 24.88
N ASP A 383 11.72 3.65 24.83
CA ASP A 383 11.88 5.09 24.57
C ASP A 383 11.75 5.46 23.07
N GLY A 384 11.78 4.47 22.17
CA GLY A 384 11.56 4.67 20.75
C GLY A 384 10.10 5.04 20.43
N ILE A 385 9.92 5.86 19.40
CA ILE A 385 8.61 6.36 18.96
C ILE A 385 8.23 5.70 17.63
N PHE A 386 7.06 5.07 17.59
CA PHE A 386 6.47 4.55 16.36
C PHE A 386 5.31 5.44 15.92
N ILE A 387 5.31 5.84 14.65
CA ILE A 387 4.32 6.76 14.09
C ILE A 387 3.62 6.07 12.93
N LEU A 388 2.29 6.10 12.91
CA LEU A 388 1.53 5.54 11.80
C LEU A 388 1.73 6.39 10.53
N GLY A 389 2.22 5.78 9.45
CA GLY A 389 2.57 6.45 8.19
C GLY A 389 1.47 6.48 7.14
N ASN A 390 0.42 5.67 7.32
CA ASN A 390 -0.76 5.63 6.46
C ASN A 390 -2.04 5.47 7.30
N ARG A 391 -3.17 5.92 6.77
CA ARG A 391 -4.48 5.65 7.37
C ARG A 391 -4.79 4.14 7.23
N VAL A 392 -5.18 3.52 8.34
CA VAL A 392 -5.47 2.08 8.40
C VAL A 392 -6.98 1.89 8.56
N VAL A 393 -7.59 1.19 7.60
CA VAL A 393 -9.04 0.97 7.56
C VAL A 393 -9.38 -0.48 7.23
N ALA A 394 -10.43 -0.99 7.85
CA ALA A 394 -11.09 -2.24 7.46
C ALA A 394 -12.56 -2.20 7.89
N GLY A 395 -13.46 -2.64 7.01
CA GLY A 395 -14.89 -2.60 7.28
C GLY A 395 -15.37 -1.17 7.54
N ALA A 396 -16.15 -1.01 8.61
CA ALA A 396 -16.67 0.29 9.05
C ALA A 396 -15.68 1.11 9.89
N TYR A 397 -14.47 0.60 10.19
CA TYR A 397 -13.60 1.16 11.22
C TYR A 397 -12.31 1.79 10.67
N ASP A 398 -11.90 2.91 11.27
CA ASP A 398 -10.52 3.39 11.27
C ASP A 398 -9.76 2.69 12.41
N TYR A 399 -8.46 2.44 12.20
CA TYR A 399 -7.55 1.93 13.23
C TYR A 399 -6.43 2.94 13.49
N SER A 400 -6.18 3.24 14.77
CA SER A 400 -5.12 4.15 15.22
C SER A 400 -4.05 3.40 16.02
N LEU A 401 -2.81 3.89 15.97
CA LEU A 401 -1.69 3.31 16.70
C LEU A 401 -1.55 3.96 18.08
N HIS A 402 -1.52 3.14 19.12
CA HIS A 402 -1.35 3.56 20.50
C HIS A 402 -0.19 2.81 21.17
N LYS A 403 0.54 3.50 22.04
CA LYS A 403 1.46 2.87 22.98
C LYS A 403 0.65 2.42 24.19
N GLY A 404 0.78 1.14 24.55
CA GLY A 404 -0.13 0.48 25.49
C GLY A 404 -1.48 0.14 24.88
N SER A 405 -2.19 -0.76 25.55
CA SER A 405 -3.50 -1.24 25.11
C SER A 405 -4.61 -0.38 25.72
N LEU A 406 -5.81 -0.33 25.13
CA LEU A 406 -6.93 0.40 25.75
C LEU A 406 -7.35 -0.22 27.09
N ALA A 407 -7.20 -1.55 27.22
CA ALA A 407 -7.53 -2.31 28.42
C ALA A 407 -6.43 -2.24 29.50
N ASP A 408 -5.20 -1.92 29.12
CA ASP A 408 -4.06 -1.71 30.00
C ASP A 408 -3.21 -0.53 29.49
N PRO A 409 -3.64 0.72 29.77
CA PRO A 409 -2.92 1.92 29.36
C PRO A 409 -1.58 2.11 30.06
N ALA A 410 -1.30 1.32 31.12
CA ALA A 410 -0.03 1.33 31.83
C ALA A 410 1.04 0.49 31.12
N ASP A 411 0.67 -0.33 30.12
CA ASP A 411 1.61 -1.04 29.28
C ASP A 411 2.47 -0.05 28.48
N ASP A 412 3.70 0.17 28.95
CA ASP A 412 4.69 1.01 28.29
C ASP A 412 5.58 0.23 27.31
N LYS A 413 5.28 -1.04 27.04
CA LYS A 413 6.11 -2.01 26.30
C LYS A 413 5.53 -2.40 24.95
N GLY A 414 4.21 -2.41 24.80
CA GLY A 414 3.54 -2.74 23.55
C GLY A 414 3.08 -1.54 22.73
N TRP A 415 3.00 -1.71 21.42
CA TRP A 415 2.28 -0.81 20.52
C TRP A 415 1.17 -1.58 19.80
N TYR A 416 -0.03 -1.00 19.83
CA TYR A 416 -1.27 -1.66 19.44
C TYR A 416 -2.06 -0.81 18.44
N LEU A 417 -2.64 -1.47 17.44
CA LEU A 417 -3.70 -0.88 16.64
C LEU A 417 -5.04 -1.04 17.34
N THR A 418 -5.81 0.04 17.44
CA THR A 418 -7.13 0.03 18.07
C THR A 418 -8.16 0.66 17.15
N SER A 419 -9.37 0.09 17.13
CA SER A 419 -10.53 0.61 16.39
C SER A 419 -11.38 1.58 17.22
N ALA A 420 -10.91 1.94 18.41
CA ALA A 420 -11.62 2.78 19.36
C ALA A 420 -10.65 3.71 20.10
N ILE A 421 -11.19 4.79 20.66
CA ILE A 421 -10.46 5.68 21.56
C ILE A 421 -11.14 5.73 22.93
N PRO A 422 -10.38 5.92 24.02
CA PRO A 422 -10.97 6.13 25.34
C PRO A 422 -11.82 7.40 25.33
N GLN A 423 -13.09 7.31 25.71
CA GLN A 423 -13.90 8.49 25.98
C GLN A 423 -13.87 8.79 27.48
N PRO A 424 -13.61 10.03 27.92
CA PRO A 424 -13.97 10.40 29.28
C PRO A 424 -15.48 10.28 29.40
N ASN A 425 -15.94 9.50 30.38
CA ASN A 425 -17.36 9.32 30.67
C ASN A 425 -18.04 10.71 30.74
N PRO A 426 -19.13 11.00 30.01
CA PRO A 426 -19.79 12.30 30.09
C PRO A 426 -20.21 12.54 31.54
N THR A 427 -19.56 13.51 32.18
CA THR A 427 -19.81 13.87 33.58
C THR A 427 -21.30 14.14 33.76
N VAL A 428 -21.94 13.33 34.60
CA VAL A 428 -23.26 13.65 35.14
C VAL A 428 -23.13 15.03 35.79
N PRO A 429 -23.92 16.05 35.38
CA PRO A 429 -23.75 17.38 35.92
C PRO A 429 -24.29 17.40 37.35
N ASN A 430 -23.42 17.37 38.37
CA ASN A 430 -23.84 17.72 39.72
C ASN A 430 -22.72 18.40 40.53
N GLU A 431 -23.06 19.62 40.95
CA GLU A 431 -22.62 20.36 42.15
C GLU A 431 -21.13 20.73 42.37
N PRO A 432 -20.87 21.85 43.09
CA PRO A 432 -19.55 22.45 43.10
C PRO A 432 -18.60 21.87 44.18
N THR A 433 -17.33 21.77 43.76
CA THR A 433 -16.04 21.84 44.49
C THR A 433 -15.66 20.73 45.49
N VAL A 434 -14.49 20.09 45.27
CA VAL A 434 -13.26 20.17 46.11
C VAL A 434 -12.04 19.73 45.26
N VAL A 435 -10.91 20.43 45.41
CA VAL A 435 -9.61 20.15 44.77
C VAL A 435 -8.79 19.16 45.61
N VAL A 436 -8.30 18.06 45.02
CA VAL A 436 -7.15 17.26 45.48
C VAL A 436 -6.34 16.79 44.25
N PRO A 437 -4.99 16.80 44.26
CA PRO A 437 -4.18 16.56 43.06
C PRO A 437 -3.67 15.10 42.88
N LEU A 438 -3.50 14.75 41.58
CA LEU A 438 -2.60 13.77 40.95
C LEU A 438 -2.86 12.26 41.11
N THR A 439 -3.56 11.70 40.13
CA THR A 439 -3.26 10.47 39.33
C THR A 439 -4.31 10.41 38.21
N PRO A 440 -3.97 10.23 36.91
CA PRO A 440 -4.99 10.02 35.90
C PRO A 440 -5.37 8.53 35.90
N ASP A 441 -6.17 8.12 36.88
CA ASP A 441 -6.98 6.91 36.70
C ASP A 441 -8.07 7.24 35.67
N LEU A 442 -8.05 6.55 34.54
CA LEU A 442 -9.21 6.51 33.64
C LEU A 442 -10.36 5.84 34.41
N PRO A 443 -11.58 6.42 34.43
CA PRO A 443 -12.70 5.81 35.13
C PRO A 443 -13.00 4.41 34.56
N GLU A 444 -13.19 3.45 35.46
CA GLU A 444 -13.44 2.01 35.21
C GLU A 444 -14.67 1.74 34.31
N ASP A 445 -15.52 2.75 34.08
CA ASP A 445 -16.77 2.69 33.30
C ASP A 445 -16.75 3.53 32.00
N ALA A 446 -15.59 3.92 31.48
CA ALA A 446 -15.49 4.61 30.19
C ALA A 446 -15.71 3.63 29.02
N GLU A 447 -16.92 3.57 28.44
CA GLU A 447 -17.13 2.82 27.19
C GLU A 447 -16.33 3.48 26.05
N PRO A 448 -15.41 2.74 25.39
CA PRO A 448 -14.58 3.30 24.33
C PRO A 448 -15.44 3.64 23.11
N ALA A 449 -15.26 4.83 22.54
CA ALA A 449 -15.96 5.20 21.31
C ALA A 449 -15.26 4.57 20.10
N LEU A 450 -16.02 3.78 19.35
CA LEU A 450 -15.58 3.20 18.08
C LEU A 450 -15.29 4.31 17.07
N MET A 451 -14.19 4.19 16.34
CA MET A 451 -13.82 5.10 15.26
C MET A 451 -14.46 4.63 13.95
N VAL A 452 -15.68 5.11 13.67
CA VAL A 452 -16.42 4.75 12.46
C VAL A 452 -16.01 5.64 11.31
N ARG A 453 -15.49 5.06 10.23
CA ARG A 453 -14.89 5.82 9.14
C ARG A 453 -15.91 6.74 8.40
N PRO A 454 -15.51 7.95 7.97
CA PRO A 454 -16.38 8.93 7.28
C PRO A 454 -16.95 8.45 5.94
N GLU A 455 -16.37 7.42 5.33
CA GLU A 455 -16.86 6.81 4.10
C GLU A 455 -18.26 6.21 4.28
N THR A 456 -18.61 5.75 5.48
CA THR A 456 -19.97 5.27 5.79
C THR A 456 -21.03 6.33 5.47
N GLY A 457 -20.77 7.59 5.81
CA GLY A 457 -21.64 8.73 5.49
C GLY A 457 -21.64 9.07 4.01
N ALA A 458 -20.48 8.98 3.36
CA ALA A 458 -20.34 9.22 1.93
C ALA A 458 -21.16 8.23 1.08
N TYR A 459 -21.08 6.93 1.37
CA TYR A 459 -21.91 5.91 0.69
C TYR A 459 -23.39 6.08 1.00
N THR A 460 -23.73 6.37 2.26
CA THR A 460 -25.12 6.59 2.69
C THR A 460 -25.75 7.79 1.96
N ASP A 461 -25.02 8.91 1.81
CA ASP A 461 -25.49 10.08 1.09
C ASP A 461 -25.66 9.82 -0.42
N ASN A 462 -24.76 9.06 -1.04
CA ASN A 462 -24.90 8.64 -2.44
C ASN A 462 -26.16 7.76 -2.66
N LEU A 463 -26.43 6.82 -1.75
CA LEU A 463 -27.63 5.99 -1.80
C LEU A 463 -28.90 6.83 -1.65
N LYS A 464 -28.93 7.73 -0.65
CA LYS A 464 -30.02 8.65 -0.40
C LYS A 464 -30.31 9.53 -1.61
N ALA A 465 -29.27 10.07 -2.24
CA ALA A 465 -29.39 10.86 -3.47
C ALA A 465 -29.99 10.03 -4.62
N SER A 466 -29.44 8.83 -4.86
CA SER A 466 -29.94 7.92 -5.91
C SER A 466 -31.43 7.58 -5.74
N ARG A 467 -31.94 7.61 -4.50
CA ARG A 467 -33.35 7.38 -4.18
C ARG A 467 -34.25 8.59 -4.42
N SER A 468 -33.78 9.82 -4.16
CA SER A 468 -34.64 11.00 -4.10
C SER A 468 -34.47 12.02 -5.22
N LEU A 469 -33.31 12.05 -5.91
CA LEU A 469 -32.94 13.11 -6.86
C LEU A 469 -33.98 13.38 -7.96
N PHE A 470 -34.74 12.38 -8.38
CA PHE A 470 -35.74 12.51 -9.44
C PHE A 470 -37.19 12.45 -8.95
N ASN A 471 -37.43 12.53 -7.64
CA ASN A 471 -38.79 12.55 -7.11
C ASN A 471 -39.50 13.85 -7.52
N VAL A 472 -40.78 13.71 -7.89
CA VAL A 472 -41.58 14.80 -8.41
C VAL A 472 -43.02 14.64 -7.91
N SER A 473 -43.64 15.74 -7.49
CA SER A 473 -45.08 15.83 -7.26
C SER A 473 -45.79 16.40 -8.50
N LEU A 474 -47.12 16.30 -8.54
CA LEU A 474 -47.94 16.94 -9.55
C LEU A 474 -47.61 18.44 -9.71
N HIS A 475 -47.41 19.13 -8.59
CA HIS A 475 -47.21 20.57 -8.56
C HIS A 475 -45.77 20.99 -8.91
N ASP A 476 -44.80 20.08 -8.84
CA ASP A 476 -43.43 20.30 -9.30
C ASP A 476 -43.32 20.38 -10.82
N ARG A 477 -44.36 19.92 -11.54
CA ARG A 477 -44.45 20.00 -13.01
C ARG A 477 -45.43 21.08 -13.49
N SER A 478 -45.93 21.92 -12.57
CA SER A 478 -46.99 22.92 -12.84
C SER A 478 -48.06 22.30 -13.74
N ALA A 479 -48.70 21.23 -13.25
CA ALA A 479 -49.53 20.38 -14.08
C ALA A 479 -50.75 21.11 -14.67
N GLY A 480 -50.78 21.19 -16.00
CA GLY A 480 -51.97 21.42 -16.81
C GLY A 480 -52.14 20.28 -17.81
N ILE A 481 -53.33 20.11 -18.35
CA ILE A 481 -53.61 19.14 -19.41
C ILE A 481 -53.75 19.87 -20.75
N HIS A 482 -52.70 19.76 -21.57
CA HIS A 482 -52.66 20.33 -22.91
C HIS A 482 -52.34 19.24 -23.94
N THR A 483 -52.87 19.35 -25.15
CA THR A 483 -52.67 18.35 -26.22
C THR A 483 -51.18 18.17 -26.53
N THR A 484 -50.42 19.26 -26.50
CA THR A 484 -48.97 19.28 -26.63
C THR A 484 -48.40 20.40 -25.76
N SER A 485 -47.58 20.06 -24.78
CA SER A 485 -46.81 21.03 -24.00
C SER A 485 -45.47 20.45 -23.57
N MET A 486 -44.54 21.33 -23.22
CA MET A 486 -43.24 20.99 -22.68
C MET A 486 -43.03 21.74 -21.37
N TRP A 487 -42.51 21.06 -20.36
CA TRP A 487 -42.10 21.68 -19.11
C TRP A 487 -40.64 21.34 -18.80
N ILE A 488 -39.99 22.25 -18.09
CA ILE A 488 -38.64 22.11 -17.56
C ILE A 488 -38.65 22.54 -16.10
N ARG A 489 -37.98 21.78 -15.23
CA ARG A 489 -37.79 22.04 -13.80
C ARG A 489 -36.30 22.04 -13.52
N ASN A 490 -35.83 23.06 -12.82
CA ASN A 490 -34.48 23.14 -12.27
C ASN A 490 -34.60 23.26 -10.75
N GLU A 491 -33.91 22.40 -10.03
CA GLU A 491 -33.86 22.39 -8.57
C GLU A 491 -32.40 22.49 -8.13
N GLY A 492 -32.14 23.37 -7.16
CA GLY A 492 -30.89 23.39 -6.39
C GLY A 492 -31.19 23.13 -4.93
N GLY A 493 -30.43 22.25 -4.29
CA GLY A 493 -30.65 21.86 -2.91
C GLY A 493 -29.37 21.76 -2.09
N ARG A 494 -29.50 21.93 -0.77
CA ARG A 494 -28.44 21.64 0.19
C ARG A 494 -29.02 20.92 1.39
N ASN A 495 -28.43 19.78 1.73
CA ASN A 495 -28.78 19.01 2.93
C ASN A 495 -27.60 18.84 3.89
N LYS A 496 -27.92 18.66 5.17
CA LYS A 496 -27.04 18.15 6.22
C LYS A 496 -27.68 16.90 6.81
N THR A 497 -26.89 15.85 7.04
CA THR A 497 -27.32 14.59 7.67
C THR A 497 -26.28 14.19 8.73
N GLU A 498 -26.74 13.73 9.88
CA GLU A 498 -25.91 13.12 10.93
C GLU A 498 -26.20 11.60 10.95
N LEU A 499 -25.16 10.78 11.07
CA LEU A 499 -25.28 9.32 11.12
C LEU A 499 -25.58 8.83 12.55
N SER A 500 -26.06 7.58 12.65
CA SER A 500 -26.38 6.92 13.91
C SER A 500 -25.17 6.67 14.81
N ASP A 501 -23.96 6.71 14.25
CA ASP A 501 -22.70 6.58 14.97
C ASP A 501 -22.38 7.78 15.87
N GLY A 502 -23.13 8.89 15.73
CA GLY A 502 -22.95 10.10 16.50
C GLY A 502 -21.64 10.86 16.22
N GLN A 503 -20.85 10.44 15.23
CA GLN A 503 -19.52 11.00 14.92
C GLN A 503 -19.42 11.55 13.50
N ASN A 504 -20.17 10.99 12.54
CA ASN A 504 -20.10 11.38 11.14
C ASN A 504 -21.22 12.35 10.75
N THR A 505 -20.81 13.50 10.19
CA THR A 505 -21.73 14.51 9.66
C THR A 505 -21.48 14.72 8.17
N THR A 506 -22.50 14.53 7.35
CA THR A 506 -22.43 14.75 5.90
C THR A 506 -23.17 16.03 5.49
N THR A 507 -22.55 16.84 4.66
CA THR A 507 -23.21 17.96 3.98
C THR A 507 -23.11 17.78 2.47
N ALA A 508 -24.22 17.97 1.76
CA ALA A 508 -24.25 17.81 0.31
C ALA A 508 -25.00 18.93 -0.38
N LYS A 509 -24.62 19.19 -1.64
CA LYS A 509 -25.26 20.13 -2.54
C LYS A 509 -25.66 19.40 -3.80
N ARG A 510 -26.90 19.60 -4.26
CA ARG A 510 -27.45 18.95 -5.45
C ARG A 510 -27.99 19.95 -6.46
N TYR A 511 -27.94 19.54 -7.72
CA TYR A 511 -28.63 20.18 -8.83
C TYR A 511 -29.38 19.14 -9.65
N VAL A 512 -30.65 19.41 -9.95
CA VAL A 512 -31.51 18.53 -10.74
C VAL A 512 -32.14 19.34 -11.85
N MET A 513 -32.06 18.83 -13.08
CA MET A 513 -32.80 19.32 -14.24
C MET A 513 -33.72 18.19 -14.72
N GLN A 514 -35.03 18.44 -14.75
CA GLN A 514 -36.00 17.53 -15.34
C GLN A 514 -36.73 18.23 -16.49
N ILE A 515 -37.03 17.46 -17.53
CA ILE A 515 -37.75 17.90 -18.72
C ILE A 515 -38.82 16.87 -19.05
N GLY A 516 -39.95 17.32 -19.56
CA GLY A 516 -40.94 16.41 -20.12
C GLY A 516 -41.99 17.13 -20.92
N GLY A 517 -42.88 16.35 -21.49
CA GLY A 517 -43.94 16.88 -22.32
C GLY A 517 -45.19 16.02 -22.30
N ASP A 518 -46.32 16.67 -22.52
CA ASP A 518 -47.61 16.01 -22.71
C ASP A 518 -47.66 15.44 -24.13
N VAL A 519 -48.01 14.17 -24.28
CA VAL A 519 -48.02 13.47 -25.57
C VAL A 519 -49.43 13.09 -25.99
N LEU A 520 -50.25 12.65 -25.04
CA LEU A 520 -51.63 12.23 -25.29
C LEU A 520 -52.57 12.88 -24.28
N THR A 521 -53.72 13.33 -24.76
CA THR A 521 -54.80 13.81 -23.91
C THR A 521 -56.10 13.16 -24.32
N TRP A 522 -56.95 12.82 -23.36
CA TRP A 522 -58.31 12.37 -23.63
C TRP A 522 -59.29 12.93 -22.62
N GLU A 523 -60.54 13.06 -23.05
CA GLU A 523 -61.65 13.45 -22.19
C GLU A 523 -62.21 12.24 -21.46
N SER A 524 -62.57 12.44 -20.20
CA SER A 524 -63.06 11.40 -19.30
C SER A 524 -64.40 11.82 -18.71
N GLY A 525 -65.50 11.29 -19.26
CA GLY A 525 -66.86 11.53 -18.75
C GLY A 525 -67.35 12.98 -18.87
N LYS A 526 -68.23 13.41 -17.96
CA LYS A 526 -68.91 14.72 -17.98
C LYS A 526 -68.03 15.86 -17.41
N GLY A 527 -66.85 16.10 -17.99
CA GLY A 527 -65.99 17.25 -17.66
C GLY A 527 -64.57 16.92 -17.16
N GLY A 528 -64.22 15.64 -17.05
CA GLY A 528 -62.88 15.20 -16.67
C GLY A 528 -61.93 15.14 -17.85
N LYS A 529 -60.63 15.24 -17.57
CA LYS A 529 -59.58 15.18 -18.59
C LYS A 529 -58.36 14.46 -18.04
N ALA A 530 -57.68 13.71 -18.90
CA ALA A 530 -56.41 13.06 -18.59
C ALA A 530 -55.31 13.46 -19.56
N VAL A 531 -54.06 13.33 -19.12
CA VAL A 531 -52.85 13.45 -19.94
C VAL A 531 -51.92 12.29 -19.66
N LEU A 532 -51.22 11.83 -20.69
CA LEU A 532 -49.99 11.04 -20.57
C LEU A 532 -48.84 11.81 -21.17
N GLY A 533 -47.69 11.70 -20.53
CA GLY A 533 -46.47 12.32 -21.00
C GLY A 533 -45.23 11.49 -20.71
N VAL A 534 -44.14 11.96 -21.31
CA VAL A 534 -42.79 11.40 -21.14
C VAL A 534 -41.91 12.39 -20.41
N MET A 535 -40.93 11.89 -19.67
CA MET A 535 -39.97 12.72 -18.96
C MET A 535 -38.59 12.12 -18.93
N GLY A 536 -37.61 12.99 -18.75
CA GLY A 536 -36.25 12.63 -18.43
C GLY A 536 -35.61 13.66 -17.52
N GLY A 537 -34.50 13.28 -16.92
CA GLY A 537 -33.78 14.16 -16.02
C GLY A 537 -32.29 13.90 -16.00
N TYR A 538 -31.57 14.91 -15.54
CA TYR A 538 -30.16 14.86 -15.21
C TYR A 538 -29.98 15.44 -13.81
N ALA A 539 -29.18 14.80 -12.99
CA ALA A 539 -28.90 15.25 -11.64
C ALA A 539 -27.42 15.05 -11.29
N VAL A 540 -26.90 15.98 -10.49
CA VAL A 540 -25.58 15.88 -9.87
C VAL A 540 -25.66 16.25 -8.40
N GLN A 541 -24.89 15.55 -7.58
CA GLN A 541 -24.70 15.85 -6.16
C GLN A 541 -23.23 15.73 -5.81
N HIS A 542 -22.77 16.64 -4.96
CA HIS A 542 -21.44 16.57 -4.33
C HIS A 542 -21.61 16.74 -2.83
N GLY A 543 -21.00 15.84 -2.06
CA GLY A 543 -21.04 15.83 -0.61
C GLY A 543 -19.66 15.71 0.02
N SER A 544 -19.62 16.05 1.30
CA SER A 544 -18.46 15.87 2.17
C SER A 544 -18.95 15.41 3.55
N THR A 545 -18.37 14.32 4.03
CA THR A 545 -18.53 13.79 5.38
C THR A 545 -17.29 14.15 6.19
N HIS A 546 -17.51 14.55 7.44
CA HIS A 546 -16.44 14.78 8.40
C HIS A 546 -16.75 14.00 9.68
N ASN A 547 -15.75 13.28 10.16
CA ASN A 547 -15.78 12.59 11.44
C ASN A 547 -15.13 13.50 12.50
N HIS A 548 -15.88 13.93 13.50
CA HIS A 548 -15.33 14.81 14.55
C HIS A 548 -14.59 14.09 15.68
N LEU A 549 -14.62 12.75 15.69
CA LEU A 549 -13.88 11.90 16.61
C LEU A 549 -12.43 11.69 16.13
N THR A 550 -12.27 11.37 14.84
CA THR A 550 -10.96 11.09 14.22
C THR A 550 -10.38 12.26 13.43
N ASP A 551 -11.16 13.33 13.22
CA ASP A 551 -10.87 14.47 12.33
C ASP A 551 -10.77 14.11 10.83
N HIS A 552 -10.94 12.83 10.46
CA HIS A 552 -10.88 12.38 9.07
C HIS A 552 -12.08 12.84 8.23
N GLY A 553 -11.84 13.06 6.94
CA GLY A 553 -12.86 13.39 5.94
C GLY A 553 -13.10 12.31 4.88
N ALA A 554 -14.29 12.38 4.26
CA ALA A 554 -14.58 11.69 3.01
C ALA A 554 -15.40 12.59 2.08
N LYS A 555 -15.14 12.51 0.77
CA LYS A 555 -15.92 13.21 -0.27
C LYS A 555 -16.73 12.21 -1.07
N ASN A 556 -17.89 12.65 -1.55
CA ASN A 556 -18.75 11.82 -2.39
C ASN A 556 -19.33 12.61 -3.55
N SER A 557 -19.64 11.90 -4.64
CA SER A 557 -20.38 12.47 -5.75
C SER A 557 -21.34 11.45 -6.37
N VAL A 558 -22.46 11.97 -6.90
CA VAL A 558 -23.43 11.22 -7.69
C VAL A 558 -23.70 12.01 -8.96
N SER A 559 -23.65 11.34 -10.10
CA SER A 559 -24.17 11.87 -11.37
C SER A 559 -25.17 10.86 -11.94
N GLY A 560 -26.32 11.33 -12.37
CA GLY A 560 -27.37 10.42 -12.82
C GLY A 560 -28.26 10.98 -13.91
N TYR A 561 -28.89 10.05 -14.62
CA TYR A 561 -29.90 10.30 -15.64
C TYR A 561 -31.15 9.50 -15.33
N SER A 562 -32.32 10.04 -15.67
CA SER A 562 -33.59 9.32 -15.57
C SER A 562 -34.40 9.41 -16.85
N THR A 563 -35.26 8.41 -17.06
CA THR A 563 -36.33 8.43 -18.05
C THR A 563 -37.59 7.84 -17.46
N GLY A 564 -38.75 8.35 -17.83
CA GLY A 564 -40.01 7.90 -17.26
C GLY A 564 -41.23 8.35 -18.02
N LEU A 565 -42.37 7.83 -17.57
CA LEU A 565 -43.71 8.15 -18.03
C LEU A 565 -44.50 8.72 -16.86
N TYR A 566 -45.46 9.59 -17.16
CA TYR A 566 -46.39 10.12 -16.17
C TYR A 566 -47.79 10.25 -16.75
N GLY A 567 -48.77 10.23 -15.87
CA GLY A 567 -50.16 10.44 -16.19
C GLY A 567 -50.87 11.24 -15.13
N THR A 568 -51.65 12.23 -15.55
CA THR A 568 -52.43 13.09 -14.66
C THR A 568 -53.88 13.10 -15.11
N TRP A 569 -54.81 12.96 -14.16
CA TRP A 569 -56.25 13.06 -14.37
C TRP A 569 -56.88 14.07 -13.43
N TYR A 570 -57.80 14.89 -13.95
CA TYR A 570 -58.62 15.82 -13.17
C TYR A 570 -60.10 15.50 -13.39
N GLN A 571 -60.88 15.50 -12.30
CA GLN A 571 -62.32 15.32 -12.31
C GLN A 571 -63.04 16.46 -13.04
N ASN A 572 -62.71 17.72 -12.70
CA ASN A 572 -63.26 18.90 -13.37
C ASN A 572 -62.11 19.69 -14.00
N TRP A 573 -61.95 19.58 -15.31
CA TRP A 573 -60.80 20.20 -15.99
C TRP A 573 -60.90 21.73 -16.09
N SER A 574 -62.11 22.30 -16.23
CA SER A 574 -62.33 23.72 -16.52
C SER A 574 -61.76 24.66 -15.44
N ASP A 575 -61.92 24.30 -14.17
CA ASP A 575 -61.47 25.08 -13.02
C ASP A 575 -60.49 24.30 -12.12
N LYS A 576 -60.21 23.03 -12.45
CA LYS A 576 -59.38 22.10 -11.66
C LYS A 576 -59.93 21.87 -10.25
N SER A 577 -61.24 22.03 -10.05
CA SER A 577 -61.92 21.69 -8.81
C SER A 577 -62.10 20.18 -8.65
N GLY A 578 -62.29 19.74 -7.41
CA GLY A 578 -62.56 18.33 -7.12
C GLY A 578 -61.31 17.44 -7.17
N LEU A 579 -61.52 16.16 -7.45
CA LEU A 579 -60.49 15.13 -7.36
C LEU A 579 -59.45 15.26 -8.49
N PHE A 580 -58.17 15.05 -8.14
CA PHE A 580 -57.11 14.78 -9.11
C PHE A 580 -56.35 13.51 -8.72
N ILE A 581 -55.76 12.87 -9.73
CA ILE A 581 -54.87 11.72 -9.58
C ILE A 581 -53.65 11.96 -10.48
N ASP A 582 -52.46 11.77 -9.94
CA ASP A 582 -51.19 11.80 -10.68
C ASP A 582 -50.41 10.52 -10.42
N SER A 583 -49.75 10.01 -11.43
CA SER A 583 -48.89 8.83 -11.29
C SER A 583 -47.74 8.90 -12.26
N TRP A 584 -46.59 8.37 -11.84
CA TRP A 584 -45.42 8.27 -12.69
C TRP A 584 -44.62 7.00 -12.41
N LEU A 585 -43.88 6.56 -13.42
CA LEU A 585 -42.92 5.46 -13.37
C LEU A 585 -41.63 5.95 -14.02
N GLN A 586 -40.49 5.78 -13.34
CA GLN A 586 -39.19 6.19 -13.87
C GLN A 586 -38.10 5.18 -13.57
N HIS A 587 -37.13 5.13 -14.47
CA HIS A 587 -35.90 4.37 -14.36
C HIS A 587 -34.72 5.33 -14.33
N GLY A 588 -33.79 5.11 -13.40
CA GLY A 588 -32.60 5.92 -13.19
C GLY A 588 -31.30 5.13 -13.33
N TRP A 589 -30.26 5.80 -13.81
CA TRP A 589 -28.88 5.29 -13.85
C TRP A 589 -27.95 6.31 -13.21
N PHE A 590 -27.07 5.84 -12.33
CA PHE A 590 -26.16 6.70 -11.58
C PHE A 590 -24.73 6.16 -11.61
N ASN A 591 -23.78 7.08 -11.72
CA ASN A 591 -22.37 6.87 -11.42
C ASN A 591 -22.07 7.55 -10.09
N ASN A 592 -21.47 6.79 -9.17
CA ASN A 592 -21.18 7.22 -7.81
C ASN A 592 -19.67 7.13 -7.59
N GLU A 593 -19.14 8.08 -6.82
CA GLU A 593 -17.75 8.09 -6.38
C GLU A 593 -17.72 8.39 -4.87
N VAL A 594 -16.82 7.71 -4.16
CA VAL A 594 -16.45 7.99 -2.77
C VAL A 594 -14.93 8.09 -2.71
N LYS A 595 -14.43 9.11 -2.02
CA LYS A 595 -13.00 9.31 -1.80
C LYS A 595 -12.75 9.62 -0.33
N GLY A 596 -12.17 8.66 0.38
CA GLY A 596 -11.63 8.86 1.71
C GLY A 596 -10.38 9.74 1.69
N GLU A 597 -10.14 10.45 2.78
CA GLU A 597 -8.84 11.06 3.05
C GLU A 597 -7.75 9.97 3.11
N ASP A 598 -6.60 10.24 2.48
CA ASP A 598 -5.45 9.34 2.33
C ASP A 598 -5.71 7.97 1.71
N LEU A 599 -6.86 7.82 1.04
CA LEU A 599 -7.26 6.60 0.36
C LEU A 599 -7.51 6.85 -1.14
N SER A 600 -7.43 5.77 -1.91
CA SER A 600 -7.79 5.75 -3.33
C SER A 600 -9.28 6.08 -3.53
N PRO A 601 -9.66 6.78 -4.62
CA PRO A 601 -11.07 6.95 -4.98
C PRO A 601 -11.72 5.64 -5.39
N GLU A 602 -12.95 5.43 -4.94
CA GLU A 602 -13.76 4.26 -5.23
C GLU A 602 -14.96 4.66 -6.10
N THR A 603 -15.19 3.93 -7.20
CA THR A 603 -16.26 4.24 -8.16
C THR A 603 -17.17 3.05 -8.40
N TYR A 604 -18.48 3.29 -8.43
CA TYR A 604 -19.48 2.24 -8.63
C TYR A 604 -20.73 2.76 -9.33
N LYS A 605 -21.51 1.85 -9.91
CA LYS A 605 -22.75 2.16 -10.62
C LYS A 605 -23.95 1.71 -9.80
N SER A 606 -25.03 2.49 -9.85
CA SER A 606 -26.32 2.12 -9.29
C SER A 606 -27.46 2.39 -10.27
N ARG A 607 -28.58 1.71 -10.07
CA ARG A 607 -29.80 1.83 -10.87
C ARG A 607 -30.99 1.98 -9.95
N SER A 608 -31.98 2.76 -10.36
CA SER A 608 -33.23 2.91 -9.62
C SER A 608 -34.44 2.57 -10.50
N LEU A 609 -35.44 1.95 -9.89
CA LEU A 609 -36.80 1.89 -10.41
C LEU A 609 -37.71 2.54 -9.38
N SER A 610 -38.47 3.55 -9.80
CA SER A 610 -39.31 4.32 -8.90
C SER A 610 -40.69 4.50 -9.49
N ALA A 611 -41.72 4.41 -8.65
CA ALA A 611 -43.11 4.63 -9.04
C ALA A 611 -43.83 5.47 -7.99
N SER A 612 -44.77 6.31 -8.43
CA SER A 612 -45.57 7.16 -7.53
C SER A 612 -47.04 7.14 -7.89
N LEU A 613 -47.86 7.33 -6.86
CA LEU A 613 -49.28 7.65 -6.96
C LEU A 613 -49.59 8.81 -6.02
N GLU A 614 -50.12 9.91 -6.55
CA GLU A 614 -50.58 11.08 -5.82
C GLU A 614 -52.08 11.28 -6.07
N ILE A 615 -52.82 11.59 -5.02
CA ILE A 615 -54.24 11.88 -5.04
C ILE A 615 -54.51 13.14 -4.21
N GLY A 616 -55.42 13.99 -4.66
CA GLY A 616 -55.83 15.14 -3.86
C GLY A 616 -57.14 15.74 -4.33
N TYR A 617 -57.66 16.69 -3.55
CA TYR A 617 -58.97 17.28 -3.78
C TYR A 617 -58.91 18.79 -3.66
N SER A 618 -59.20 19.51 -4.75
CA SER A 618 -59.20 20.98 -4.77
C SER A 618 -60.57 21.53 -4.37
N GLN A 619 -60.67 22.14 -3.20
CA GLN A 619 -61.87 22.78 -2.69
C GLN A 619 -61.75 24.31 -2.76
N HIS A 620 -62.72 24.94 -3.41
CA HIS A 620 -62.89 26.39 -3.36
C HIS A 620 -63.43 26.81 -1.99
N LEU A 621 -62.86 27.86 -1.39
CA LEU A 621 -63.33 28.40 -0.11
C LEU A 621 -64.08 29.71 -0.24
N ALA A 622 -63.49 30.68 -0.93
CA ALA A 622 -64.02 32.04 -0.99
C ALA A 622 -63.49 32.78 -2.21
N THR A 623 -64.29 33.71 -2.72
CA THR A 623 -63.90 34.66 -3.77
C THR A 623 -64.15 36.08 -3.28
N PHE A 624 -63.18 36.97 -3.49
CA PHE A 624 -63.30 38.38 -3.14
C PHE A 624 -62.66 39.28 -4.20
N LEU A 625 -63.20 40.49 -4.34
CA LEU A 625 -62.74 41.49 -5.29
C LEU A 625 -61.84 42.51 -4.61
N THR A 626 -60.67 42.82 -5.19
CA THR A 626 -59.80 43.91 -4.74
C THR A 626 -59.95 45.14 -5.62
N GLN A 627 -59.61 46.33 -5.08
CA GLN A 627 -59.66 47.58 -5.85
C GLN A 627 -58.77 47.44 -7.10
N LYS A 628 -59.35 47.77 -8.28
CA LYS A 628 -58.89 47.45 -9.66
C LYS A 628 -59.54 46.22 -10.33
N GLU A 629 -60.74 45.78 -9.92
CA GLU A 629 -61.50 44.72 -10.62
C GLU A 629 -60.69 43.41 -10.75
N ARG A 630 -59.97 43.02 -9.69
CA ARG A 630 -59.26 41.74 -9.61
C ARG A 630 -60.02 40.76 -8.74
N GLU A 631 -60.32 39.59 -9.30
CA GLU A 631 -60.93 38.47 -8.60
C GLU A 631 -59.85 37.64 -7.92
N ASN A 632 -60.02 37.38 -6.62
CA ASN A 632 -59.11 36.57 -5.82
C ASN A 632 -59.89 35.40 -5.26
N SER A 633 -59.51 34.18 -5.63
CA SER A 633 -60.16 32.96 -5.17
C SER A 633 -59.22 32.14 -4.30
N ILE A 634 -59.62 31.84 -3.06
CA ILE A 634 -58.86 31.01 -2.11
C ILE A 634 -59.25 29.55 -2.31
N TRP A 635 -58.24 28.69 -2.41
CA TRP A 635 -58.40 27.26 -2.56
C TRP A 635 -57.59 26.50 -1.52
N LEU A 636 -58.18 25.40 -1.04
CA LEU A 636 -57.50 24.40 -0.22
C LEU A 636 -57.42 23.08 -0.98
N GLN A 637 -56.30 22.39 -0.82
CA GLN A 637 -56.02 21.16 -1.52
C GLN A 637 -55.28 20.17 -0.60
N PRO A 638 -56.02 19.37 0.19
CA PRO A 638 -55.44 18.18 0.81
C PRO A 638 -54.98 17.20 -0.27
N HIS A 639 -53.81 16.60 -0.05
CA HIS A 639 -53.23 15.61 -0.95
C HIS A 639 -52.47 14.52 -0.19
N ALA A 640 -52.33 13.36 -0.83
CA ALA A 640 -51.57 12.24 -0.35
C ALA A 640 -50.77 11.64 -1.52
N GLN A 641 -49.50 11.35 -1.31
CA GLN A 641 -48.61 10.73 -2.29
C GLN A 641 -47.90 9.53 -1.68
N VAL A 642 -47.80 8.45 -2.45
CA VAL A 642 -47.01 7.27 -2.12
C VAL A 642 -46.00 7.06 -3.23
N ILE A 643 -44.72 6.96 -2.86
CA ILE A 643 -43.62 6.69 -3.78
C ILE A 643 -42.92 5.42 -3.34
N TRP A 644 -42.86 4.41 -4.21
CA TRP A 644 -41.98 3.26 -4.04
C TRP A 644 -40.70 3.49 -4.82
N VAL A 645 -39.54 3.23 -4.19
CA VAL A 645 -38.23 3.37 -4.81
C VAL A 645 -37.35 2.17 -4.47
N GLY A 646 -37.03 1.37 -5.49
CA GLY A 646 -36.00 0.34 -5.42
C GLY A 646 -34.69 0.84 -6.02
N VAL A 647 -33.61 0.88 -5.23
CA VAL A 647 -32.25 1.16 -5.73
C VAL A 647 -31.41 -0.08 -5.57
N LYS A 648 -30.71 -0.44 -6.65
CA LYS A 648 -29.74 -1.54 -6.67
C LYS A 648 -28.40 -1.00 -7.14
N ALA A 649 -27.40 -1.07 -6.27
CA ALA A 649 -26.00 -0.87 -6.64
C ALA A 649 -25.41 -2.17 -7.19
N ASN A 650 -24.37 -2.07 -8.02
CA ASN A 650 -23.52 -3.22 -8.29
C ASN A 650 -22.72 -3.57 -7.03
N ASP A 651 -22.36 -4.85 -6.86
CA ASP A 651 -21.46 -5.30 -5.81
C ASP A 651 -20.15 -4.50 -5.90
N HIS A 652 -19.69 -3.97 -4.77
CA HIS A 652 -18.55 -3.07 -4.70
C HIS A 652 -17.67 -3.44 -3.53
N THR A 653 -16.46 -3.90 -3.84
CA THR A 653 -15.40 -4.15 -2.87
C THR A 653 -14.33 -3.08 -3.07
N GLU A 654 -13.99 -2.36 -2.01
CA GLU A 654 -12.95 -1.35 -2.01
C GLU A 654 -11.56 -1.99 -2.21
N GLN A 655 -10.56 -1.20 -2.60
CA GLN A 655 -9.18 -1.68 -2.74
C GLN A 655 -8.59 -2.27 -1.45
N ASN A 656 -9.08 -1.84 -0.28
CA ASN A 656 -8.68 -2.37 1.03
C ASN A 656 -9.37 -3.70 1.41
N GLY A 657 -10.21 -4.27 0.53
CA GLY A 657 -10.92 -5.53 0.74
C GLY A 657 -12.30 -5.40 1.39
N THR A 658 -12.77 -4.19 1.72
CA THR A 658 -14.09 -3.98 2.33
C THR A 658 -15.21 -4.13 1.31
N ASP A 659 -16.16 -5.04 1.55
CA ASP A 659 -17.39 -5.16 0.77
C ASP A 659 -18.44 -4.15 1.25
N VAL A 660 -19.01 -3.38 0.30
CA VAL A 660 -19.91 -2.26 0.61
C VAL A 660 -21.28 -2.50 -0.03
N GLN A 661 -22.32 -2.54 0.80
CA GLN A 661 -23.70 -2.76 0.38
C GLN A 661 -24.63 -1.68 0.91
N GLY A 662 -25.44 -1.08 0.03
CA GLY A 662 -26.47 -0.13 0.44
C GLY A 662 -27.61 -0.83 1.20
N THR A 663 -28.06 -0.24 2.31
CA THR A 663 -29.20 -0.74 3.09
C THR A 663 -30.39 0.21 3.00
N GLY A 664 -31.60 -0.34 3.12
CA GLY A 664 -32.84 0.44 2.97
C GLY A 664 -33.36 0.55 1.52
N SER A 665 -32.97 -0.38 0.64
CA SER A 665 -33.61 -0.56 -0.67
C SER A 665 -35.12 -0.83 -0.52
N ASP A 666 -35.87 -0.58 -1.59
CA ASP A 666 -37.32 -0.82 -1.67
C ASP A 666 -38.14 0.00 -0.65
N ASN A 667 -37.74 1.25 -0.44
CA ASN A 667 -38.43 2.15 0.46
C ASN A 667 -39.76 2.64 -0.13
N VAL A 668 -40.77 2.65 0.73
CA VAL A 668 -42.03 3.36 0.53
C VAL A 668 -41.98 4.69 1.26
N LEU A 669 -42.01 5.78 0.50
CA LEU A 669 -42.20 7.15 0.99
C LEU A 669 -43.69 7.50 0.93
N THR A 670 -44.24 7.98 2.03
CA THR A 670 -45.62 8.50 2.10
C THR A 670 -45.56 9.98 2.43
N ARG A 671 -46.25 10.83 1.66
CA ARG A 671 -46.37 12.27 1.89
C ARG A 671 -47.85 12.60 2.07
N LEU A 672 -48.21 13.14 3.23
CA LEU A 672 -49.55 13.64 3.52
C LEU A 672 -49.49 15.15 3.69
N GLY A 673 -50.27 15.88 2.91
CA GLY A 673 -50.06 17.30 2.73
C GLY A 673 -51.33 18.13 2.62
N LEU A 674 -51.20 19.42 2.94
CA LEU A 674 -52.22 20.43 2.69
C LEU A 674 -51.61 21.63 1.99
N ARG A 675 -52.12 21.94 0.80
CA ARG A 675 -51.74 23.13 0.02
C ARG A 675 -52.86 24.16 0.08
N ALA A 676 -52.49 25.42 0.29
CA ALA A 676 -53.39 26.57 0.19
C ALA A 676 -52.84 27.53 -0.87
N TYR A 677 -53.69 27.96 -1.81
CA TYR A 677 -53.27 28.87 -2.89
C TYR A 677 -54.33 29.94 -3.19
N LEU A 678 -53.87 31.08 -3.71
CA LEU A 678 -54.70 32.20 -4.12
C LEU A 678 -54.70 32.33 -5.64
N ASP A 679 -55.82 32.11 -6.32
CA ASP A 679 -55.94 32.36 -7.77
C ASP A 679 -56.33 33.82 -8.00
N ASN A 680 -55.37 34.64 -8.46
CA ASN A 680 -55.61 36.05 -8.79
C ASN A 680 -55.86 36.21 -10.31
N ARG A 681 -57.05 36.68 -10.68
CA ARG A 681 -57.46 36.91 -12.07
C ARG A 681 -57.77 38.39 -12.33
N SER A 682 -57.25 38.93 -13.43
CA SER A 682 -57.55 40.30 -13.90
C SER A 682 -58.76 40.30 -14.82
N LEU A 683 -59.84 41.02 -14.45
CA LEU A 683 -61.05 41.09 -15.28
C LEU A 683 -60.86 41.94 -16.57
N LYS A 684 -59.77 42.73 -16.67
CA LYS A 684 -59.47 43.57 -17.85
C LYS A 684 -58.55 42.93 -18.90
N ASP A 685 -57.70 41.99 -18.51
CA ASP A 685 -56.61 41.48 -19.36
C ASP A 685 -56.92 40.15 -20.07
N ASN A 686 -58.18 39.71 -20.07
CA ASN A 686 -58.61 38.51 -20.81
C ASN A 686 -57.73 37.28 -20.47
N ASP A 687 -57.46 37.09 -19.17
CA ASP A 687 -56.62 36.03 -18.57
C ASP A 687 -55.13 35.99 -19.00
N LYS A 688 -54.56 37.11 -19.48
CA LYS A 688 -53.17 37.14 -19.98
C LYS A 688 -52.07 37.11 -18.91
N ALA A 689 -52.34 37.53 -17.67
CA ALA A 689 -51.38 37.53 -16.57
C ALA A 689 -52.04 37.25 -15.21
N ASN A 690 -51.97 36.00 -14.76
CA ASN A 690 -52.55 35.52 -13.49
C ASN A 690 -51.44 34.90 -12.63
N PHE A 691 -51.44 35.19 -11.33
CA PHE A 691 -50.45 34.68 -10.36
C PHE A 691 -51.14 33.88 -9.24
N ARG A 692 -50.45 32.85 -8.77
CA ARG A 692 -50.89 31.87 -7.79
C ARG A 692 -49.83 31.66 -6.71
N PRO A 693 -49.75 32.55 -5.72
CA PRO A 693 -48.95 32.28 -4.54
C PRO A 693 -49.57 31.10 -3.77
N PHE A 694 -48.72 30.26 -3.18
CA PHE A 694 -49.14 29.12 -2.40
C PHE A 694 -48.22 28.88 -1.20
N ILE A 695 -48.81 28.22 -0.20
CA ILE A 695 -48.10 27.60 0.92
C ILE A 695 -48.56 26.15 1.03
N GLU A 696 -47.68 25.29 1.47
CA GLU A 696 -47.92 23.86 1.55
C GLU A 696 -47.12 23.29 2.74
N ALA A 697 -47.78 22.41 3.50
CA ALA A 697 -47.18 21.73 4.64
C ALA A 697 -47.47 20.24 4.52
N ASN A 698 -46.41 19.44 4.61
CA ASN A 698 -46.43 18.02 4.34
C ASN A 698 -45.74 17.27 5.49
N TRP A 699 -46.36 16.18 5.94
CA TRP A 699 -45.71 15.15 6.72
C TRP A 699 -45.21 14.05 5.78
N VAL A 700 -43.91 13.79 5.80
CA VAL A 700 -43.23 12.80 4.97
C VAL A 700 -42.76 11.66 5.87
N TYR A 701 -43.18 10.44 5.53
CA TYR A 701 -42.81 9.21 6.23
C TYR A 701 -42.02 8.27 5.31
N ASN A 702 -40.88 7.75 5.80
CA ASN A 702 -40.09 6.72 5.13
C ASN A 702 -40.21 5.38 5.87
N SER A 703 -40.55 4.31 5.14
CA SER A 703 -40.62 2.95 5.70
C SER A 703 -39.25 2.36 6.10
N LYS A 704 -38.16 2.85 5.49
CA LYS A 704 -36.79 2.38 5.69
C LYS A 704 -35.83 3.56 5.87
N ASN A 705 -34.87 3.43 6.77
CA ASN A 705 -33.76 4.38 6.87
C ASN A 705 -32.71 4.07 5.79
N ASP A 706 -32.04 5.12 5.32
CA ASP A 706 -30.85 4.99 4.48
C ASP A 706 -29.66 4.56 5.34
N GLY A 707 -28.80 3.70 4.79
CA GLY A 707 -27.54 3.34 5.42
C GLY A 707 -26.67 2.49 4.51
N VAL A 708 -25.56 2.02 5.06
CA VAL A 708 -24.60 1.16 4.38
C VAL A 708 -24.19 0.03 5.32
N ARG A 709 -23.92 -1.13 4.74
CA ARG A 709 -23.25 -2.23 5.40
C ARG A 709 -21.85 -2.35 4.81
N MET A 710 -20.84 -2.31 5.67
CA MET A 710 -19.44 -2.52 5.31
C MET A 710 -18.99 -3.83 5.95
N ASN A 711 -18.82 -4.87 5.13
CA ASN A 711 -18.71 -6.27 5.56
C ASN A 711 -19.92 -6.67 6.42
N ASP A 712 -19.71 -6.95 7.71
CA ASP A 712 -20.76 -7.38 8.64
C ASP A 712 -21.39 -6.23 9.43
N GLU A 713 -20.79 -5.02 9.40
CA GLU A 713 -21.21 -3.89 10.22
C GLU A 713 -22.14 -2.94 9.45
N GLN A 714 -23.29 -2.59 10.05
CA GLN A 714 -24.28 -1.69 9.45
C GLN A 714 -24.30 -0.33 10.15
N VAL A 715 -24.08 0.74 9.38
CA VAL A 715 -24.16 2.13 9.83
C VAL A 715 -25.16 2.88 8.98
N GLY A 716 -26.05 3.68 9.57
CA GLY A 716 -27.10 4.36 8.82
C GLY A 716 -27.56 5.67 9.43
N VAL A 717 -28.59 6.27 8.84
CA VAL A 717 -29.20 7.50 9.36
C VAL A 717 -30.15 7.16 10.49
N ASP A 718 -29.98 7.82 11.63
CA ASP A 718 -30.91 7.69 12.75
C ASP A 718 -32.09 8.67 12.61
N GLY A 719 -33.30 8.25 12.96
CA GLY A 719 -34.46 9.13 13.09
C GLY A 719 -35.09 9.69 11.80
N GLY A 720 -34.63 9.28 10.61
CA GLY A 720 -35.10 9.79 9.30
C GLY A 720 -36.50 9.32 8.86
N HIS A 721 -37.22 8.58 9.70
CA HIS A 721 -38.54 8.06 9.37
C HIS A 721 -39.60 9.14 9.20
N ASN A 722 -39.53 10.24 9.96
CA ASN A 722 -40.54 11.30 9.95
C ASN A 722 -39.88 12.64 9.67
N THR A 723 -40.37 13.31 8.64
CA THR A 723 -39.88 14.61 8.18
C THR A 723 -41.04 15.57 8.01
N LEU A 724 -40.91 16.78 8.54
CA LEU A 724 -41.80 17.89 8.25
C LEU A 724 -41.26 18.65 7.05
N GLU A 725 -42.06 18.76 6.00
CA GLU A 725 -41.73 19.48 4.77
C GLU A 725 -42.65 20.70 4.66
N MET A 726 -42.06 21.90 4.55
CA MET A 726 -42.78 23.15 4.33
C MET A 726 -42.35 23.74 3.00
N LYS A 727 -43.32 24.20 2.21
CA LYS A 727 -43.08 24.74 0.88
C LYS A 727 -43.87 26.01 0.65
N ALA A 728 -43.23 27.01 0.05
CA ALA A 728 -43.87 28.25 -0.33
C ALA A 728 -43.39 28.65 -1.73
N GLY A 729 -44.28 29.21 -2.53
CA GLY A 729 -43.94 29.58 -3.89
C GLY A 729 -45.00 30.38 -4.62
N VAL A 730 -44.74 30.63 -5.89
CA VAL A 730 -45.64 31.34 -6.79
C VAL A 730 -45.61 30.69 -8.17
N GLU A 731 -46.78 30.49 -8.75
CA GLU A 731 -46.97 30.08 -10.14
C GLU A 731 -47.62 31.24 -10.91
N GLY A 732 -47.18 31.52 -12.13
CA GLY A 732 -47.69 32.63 -12.92
C GLY A 732 -47.78 32.32 -14.40
N LYS A 733 -48.86 32.75 -15.05
CA LYS A 733 -48.98 32.76 -16.52
C LYS A 733 -48.39 34.07 -17.03
N LEU A 734 -47.31 34.00 -17.80
CA LEU A 734 -46.70 35.18 -18.41
C LEU A 734 -47.43 35.60 -19.68
N ASN A 735 -47.92 34.61 -20.43
CA ASN A 735 -48.80 34.82 -21.59
C ASN A 735 -49.65 33.56 -21.83
N ARG A 736 -50.34 33.48 -22.98
CA ARG A 736 -51.23 32.36 -23.33
C ARG A 736 -50.52 31.02 -23.51
N ASN A 737 -49.21 31.03 -23.72
CA ASN A 737 -48.41 29.85 -24.06
C ASN A 737 -47.34 29.56 -23.00
N LEU A 738 -46.92 30.52 -22.18
CA LEU A 738 -45.82 30.38 -21.21
C LEU A 738 -46.30 30.57 -19.77
N SER A 739 -46.01 29.58 -18.93
CA SER A 739 -46.18 29.61 -17.47
C SER A 739 -44.84 29.40 -16.78
N VAL A 740 -44.64 30.04 -15.62
CA VAL A 740 -43.42 29.95 -14.81
C VAL A 740 -43.81 29.73 -13.36
N TRP A 741 -43.04 28.94 -12.63
CA TRP A 741 -43.20 28.79 -11.18
C TRP A 741 -41.86 28.80 -10.48
N ALA A 742 -41.88 29.29 -9.24
CA ALA A 742 -40.73 29.25 -8.35
C ALA A 742 -41.19 28.90 -6.93
N SER A 743 -40.40 28.09 -6.21
CA SER A 743 -40.69 27.73 -4.82
C SER A 743 -39.43 27.47 -4.01
N VAL A 744 -39.57 27.61 -2.70
CA VAL A 744 -38.58 27.18 -1.70
C VAL A 744 -39.22 26.11 -0.83
N THR A 745 -38.47 25.03 -0.58
CA THR A 745 -38.88 23.92 0.28
C THR A 745 -37.87 23.77 1.41
N GLN A 746 -38.36 23.57 2.64
CA GLN A 746 -37.54 23.26 3.81
C GLN A 746 -38.04 21.95 4.42
N GLN A 747 -37.13 21.00 4.62
CA GLN A 747 -37.39 19.76 5.34
C GLN A 747 -36.63 19.73 6.67
N LEU A 748 -37.27 19.21 7.71
CA LEU A 748 -36.72 19.08 9.06
C LEU A 748 -37.10 17.70 9.65
N SER A 749 -36.14 17.03 10.29
CA SER A 749 -36.35 15.75 10.99
C SER A 749 -35.68 15.74 12.37
N GLY A 750 -36.05 14.77 13.22
CA GLY A 750 -35.79 14.78 14.67
C GLY A 750 -34.36 14.49 15.14
N LYS A 751 -33.38 14.29 14.25
CA LYS A 751 -31.99 13.93 14.59
C LYS A 751 -30.96 14.51 13.62
N GLY A 752 -30.93 15.85 13.50
CA GLY A 752 -29.86 16.54 12.77
C GLY A 752 -30.00 16.61 11.23
N TYR A 753 -31.06 16.04 10.65
CA TYR A 753 -31.36 16.21 9.21
C TYR A 753 -32.07 17.52 8.89
N ASN A 754 -31.49 18.28 7.96
CA ASN A 754 -32.13 19.43 7.32
C ASN A 754 -31.88 19.40 5.82
N ASP A 755 -32.85 19.92 5.06
CA ASP A 755 -32.71 20.09 3.62
C ASP A 755 -33.42 21.36 3.17
N THR A 756 -32.71 22.19 2.41
CA THR A 756 -33.24 23.42 1.83
C THR A 756 -33.14 23.34 0.32
N GLU A 757 -34.26 23.49 -0.35
CA GLU A 757 -34.38 23.36 -1.80
C GLU A 757 -34.98 24.64 -2.41
N GLY A 758 -34.49 25.02 -3.59
CA GLY A 758 -35.08 26.05 -4.44
C GLY A 758 -35.40 25.45 -5.80
N THR A 759 -36.63 25.64 -6.27
CA THR A 759 -37.10 25.15 -7.57
C THR A 759 -37.52 26.33 -8.46
N LEU A 760 -37.11 26.27 -9.72
CA LEU A 760 -37.58 27.15 -10.80
C LEU A 760 -38.00 26.28 -11.98
N GLY A 761 -39.21 26.51 -12.50
CA GLY A 761 -39.66 25.79 -13.68
C GLY A 761 -40.45 26.64 -14.65
N LEU A 762 -40.50 26.15 -15.89
CA LEU A 762 -41.17 26.78 -17.01
C LEU A 762 -41.99 25.75 -17.75
N ARG A 763 -43.13 26.18 -18.29
CA ARG A 763 -44.00 25.36 -19.13
C ARG A 763 -44.43 26.13 -20.36
N TYR A 764 -44.21 25.55 -21.53
CA TYR A 764 -44.61 26.08 -22.82
C TYR A 764 -45.68 25.20 -23.46
N ARG A 765 -46.76 25.84 -23.92
CA ARG A 765 -47.87 25.23 -24.66
C ARG A 765 -47.75 25.57 -26.13
N PHE A 766 -47.76 24.56 -26.99
CA PHE A 766 -47.67 24.72 -28.45
C PHE A 766 -49.01 25.11 -29.07
#